data_AF-A0A6B0X9S3-F1
#
_entry.id   AF-A0A6B0X9S3-F1
#
_cell.length_a   1.000
_cell.length_b   1.000
_cell.length_c   1.000
_cell.angle_alpha   90.00
_cell.angle_beta   90.00
_cell.angle_gamma   90.00
#
_symmetry.space_group_name_H-M   'P 1'
#
loop_
_entity.id
_entity.type
_entity.pdbx_description
1 polymer ?
#
loop_
_entity_poly.entity_id
_entity_poly.type
_entity_poly.pdbx_seq_one_letter_code
_entity_poly.pdbx_strand_id
1 'polypeptide(L)'
;MKPRAAMTARAFLIGLGLVVLINIGAPYSMFILKSSQWAISYLPLSVVFLFTGLVFLNATAKSLLKVRGLGTSELGLIFMMSLVGASIPTWGTSTYMIAVVAAPQYFASPENQWQSKVVQYIEEWLVPNDAIALKWFYNGLPAGESIPWGAWIGPLFWWTSLVMAIFFLCQCMVAALRKQWVEYERLPFALMELPQQLIAPPQGSNWPSFVRQKAFWFGFALPFCMVMWNVVTYFTPAFPPIPRDLSDPIRIGREFPAINTNINWAIVGFTYFVNLDVSFSMWFFTVLTMLQQGLFNRFGYTIAGRDVYTLGHPGIGWQSFGALIALVVGLLWMARGHLGAIWRKAVHNDADIDDTDELMSYRMIVFGGGLALLYIAFWMWRAGMNPPTVALFILATLVLYVGITRIIMEGGLLFSRAPLVGQTFVGYALGPHATAQSNIAMGLSYGWHHELKGFFMVAAANSAKVSGYIRGNLRLSSGRSRRYLSFFILLSALVALVVSMAFALYMGYSFGAYNYGGWIFGTGSQVPYVESLRKIDLKAPDWTRLGHLVSGAGAMGLLTFMRYRFSWWPLHPIGMPVGICSYPMTIIVFSIFVSWLAKWAIMRSGGIGLYHRAQPFFIGLILGYFTAIGLSFCIDMIWFPGQGHPLYGN
;
A
#
# COMPACT_ATOMS: atom_id res chain seq x y z
N MET A 1 0.78 -35.99 28.80
CA MET A 1 -0.03 -34.79 28.51
C MET A 1 0.87 -33.72 27.88
N LYS A 2 0.64 -33.32 26.62
CA LYS A 2 1.43 -32.26 25.96
C LYS A 2 0.95 -30.89 26.50
N PRO A 3 1.84 -29.97 26.90
CA PRO A 3 1.42 -28.67 27.41
C PRO A 3 0.71 -27.87 26.32
N ARG A 4 -0.44 -27.30 26.70
CA ARG A 4 -1.28 -26.40 25.89
C ARG A 4 -0.44 -25.18 25.49
N ALA A 5 0.00 -25.10 24.23
CA ALA A 5 0.58 -23.86 23.70
C ALA A 5 -0.56 -22.88 23.38
N ALA A 6 -1.01 -22.16 24.41
CA ALA A 6 -1.75 -20.93 24.23
C ALA A 6 -0.94 -19.98 23.33
N MET A 7 -1.60 -19.12 22.54
CA MET A 7 -0.91 -18.04 21.82
C MET A 7 0.05 -17.35 22.78
N THR A 8 1.33 -17.44 22.48
CA THR A 8 2.36 -17.08 23.45
C THR A 8 2.48 -15.57 23.48
N ALA A 9 2.32 -14.98 24.67
CA ALA A 9 2.53 -13.55 24.90
C ALA A 9 3.86 -13.05 24.28
N ARG A 10 4.88 -13.92 24.21
CA ARG A 10 6.16 -13.64 23.53
C ARG A 10 6.03 -13.25 22.07
N ALA A 11 5.21 -13.94 21.27
CA ALA A 11 5.06 -13.64 19.85
C ALA A 11 4.35 -12.30 19.64
N PHE A 12 3.33 -12.05 20.47
CA PHE A 12 2.63 -10.77 20.49
C PHE A 12 3.57 -9.62 20.88
N LEU A 13 4.38 -9.77 21.94
CA LEU A 13 5.32 -8.74 22.39
C LEU A 13 6.42 -8.46 21.35
N ILE A 14 6.96 -9.50 20.70
CA ILE A 14 7.95 -9.33 19.61
C ILE A 14 7.30 -8.62 18.42
N GLY A 15 6.11 -9.05 18.01
CA GLY A 15 5.36 -8.41 16.93
C GLY A 15 5.06 -6.94 17.24
N LEU A 16 4.63 -6.63 18.46
CA LEU A 16 4.39 -5.26 18.92
C LEU A 16 5.68 -4.43 18.92
N GLY A 17 6.79 -5.00 19.37
CA GLY A 17 8.11 -4.36 19.33
C GLY A 17 8.54 -4.02 17.90
N LEU A 18 8.32 -4.91 16.93
CA LEU A 18 8.58 -4.63 15.51
C LEU A 18 7.65 -3.54 14.96
N VAL A 19 6.37 -3.55 15.33
CA VAL A 19 5.43 -2.48 14.95
C VAL A 19 5.91 -1.12 15.43
N VAL A 20 6.32 -1.00 16.70
CA VAL A 20 6.86 0.23 17.28
C VAL A 20 8.15 0.64 16.56
N LEU A 21 9.09 -0.30 16.39
CA LEU A 21 10.37 -0.05 15.70
C LEU A 21 10.16 0.47 14.28
N ILE A 22 9.23 -0.10 13.51
CA ILE A 22 8.94 0.33 12.14
C ILE A 22 8.31 1.73 12.12
N ASN A 23 7.39 2.03 13.05
CA ASN A 23 6.67 3.31 13.08
C ASN A 23 7.50 4.47 13.61
N ILE A 24 8.61 4.18 14.30
CA ILE A 24 9.65 5.15 14.67
C ILE A 24 10.72 5.23 13.56
N GLY A 25 11.21 4.07 13.13
CA GLY A 25 12.33 3.95 12.19
C GLY A 25 11.99 4.49 10.79
N ALA A 26 10.78 4.25 10.27
CA ALA A 26 10.42 4.72 8.93
C ALA A 26 10.36 6.25 8.81
N PRO A 27 9.65 6.99 9.69
CA PRO A 27 9.70 8.45 9.68
C PRO A 27 11.10 9.00 9.97
N TYR A 28 11.85 8.41 10.91
CA TYR A 28 13.21 8.85 11.22
C TYR A 28 14.16 8.69 10.02
N SER A 29 14.09 7.54 9.34
CA SER A 29 14.88 7.24 8.15
C SER A 29 14.62 8.26 7.04
N MET A 30 13.34 8.57 6.78
CA MET A 30 12.94 9.45 5.69
C MET A 30 13.25 10.92 5.98
N PHE A 31 12.88 11.43 7.16
CA PHE A 31 12.90 12.87 7.44
C PHE A 31 14.17 13.36 8.13
N ILE A 32 14.79 12.52 8.97
CA ILE A 32 15.98 12.91 9.74
C ILE A 32 17.24 12.40 9.05
N LEU A 33 17.32 11.08 8.80
CA LEU A 33 18.50 10.50 8.14
C LEU A 33 18.55 10.82 6.64
N LYS A 34 17.42 11.14 6.01
CA LYS A 34 17.30 11.33 4.55
C LYS A 34 17.73 10.09 3.74
N SER A 35 17.55 8.90 4.31
CA SER A 35 17.92 7.61 3.72
C SER A 35 16.74 6.94 3.02
N SER A 36 16.88 5.66 2.69
CA SER A 36 15.89 4.84 1.98
C SER A 36 14.56 4.73 2.71
N GLN A 37 13.44 4.73 1.98
CA GLN A 37 12.11 4.72 2.59
C GLN A 37 11.68 3.31 3.02
N TRP A 38 11.57 3.08 4.32
CA TRP A 38 11.34 1.76 4.91
C TRP A 38 9.97 1.13 4.64
N ALA A 39 8.93 1.96 4.48
CA ALA A 39 7.51 1.57 4.57
C ALA A 39 6.70 1.74 3.26
N ILE A 40 7.34 2.12 2.14
CA ILE A 40 6.63 2.59 0.93
C ILE A 40 5.96 1.49 0.07
N SER A 41 6.26 0.20 0.26
CA SER A 41 5.73 -0.89 -0.58
C SER A 41 4.66 -1.75 0.10
N TYR A 42 3.90 -2.55 -0.66
CA TYR A 42 2.91 -3.48 -0.09
C TYR A 42 3.51 -4.68 0.65
N LEU A 43 4.80 -4.93 0.43
CA LEU A 43 5.63 -5.74 1.30
C LEU A 43 6.89 -4.91 1.60
N PRO A 44 6.85 -4.09 2.67
CA PRO A 44 7.91 -3.14 3.01
C PRO A 44 9.29 -3.75 3.20
N LEU A 45 10.33 -2.98 2.84
CA LEU A 45 11.72 -3.29 3.15
C LEU A 45 11.88 -3.60 4.64
N SER A 46 11.30 -2.77 5.52
CA SER A 46 11.40 -2.94 6.97
C SER A 46 10.86 -4.29 7.43
N VAL A 47 9.74 -4.74 6.88
CA VAL A 47 9.13 -6.03 7.19
C VAL A 47 10.02 -7.16 6.69
N VAL A 48 10.43 -7.13 5.42
CA VAL A 48 11.24 -8.23 4.84
C VAL A 48 12.59 -8.34 5.54
N PHE A 49 13.28 -7.21 5.74
CA PHE A 49 14.60 -7.19 6.37
C PHE A 49 14.54 -7.64 7.83
N LEU A 50 13.71 -6.99 8.66
CA LEU A 50 13.63 -7.31 10.10
C LEU A 50 13.08 -8.72 10.33
N PHE A 51 12.07 -9.14 9.57
CA PHE A 51 11.48 -10.47 9.72
C PHE A 51 12.43 -11.58 9.25
N THR A 52 13.14 -11.38 8.14
CA THR A 52 14.15 -12.36 7.69
C THR A 52 15.28 -12.48 8.71
N GLY A 53 15.77 -11.35 9.25
CA GLY A 53 16.74 -11.34 10.34
C GLY A 53 16.23 -12.13 11.56
N LEU A 54 14.99 -11.87 11.99
CA LEU A 54 14.37 -12.61 13.09
C LEU A 54 14.28 -14.12 12.82
N VAL A 55 13.87 -14.52 11.60
CA VAL A 55 13.77 -15.94 11.22
C VAL A 55 15.15 -16.61 11.25
N PHE A 56 16.19 -15.96 10.74
CA PHE A 56 17.55 -16.50 10.71
C PHE A 56 18.17 -16.54 12.11
N LEU A 57 17.94 -15.53 12.95
CA LEU A 57 18.34 -15.55 14.36
C LEU A 57 17.63 -16.69 15.11
N ASN A 58 16.32 -16.87 14.90
CA ASN A 58 15.55 -17.95 15.48
C ASN A 58 16.05 -19.33 15.02
N ALA A 59 16.33 -19.50 13.72
CA ALA A 59 16.88 -20.73 13.18
C ALA A 59 18.28 -21.05 13.75
N THR A 60 19.13 -20.02 13.85
CA THR A 60 20.48 -20.12 14.42
C THR A 60 20.43 -20.51 15.89
N ALA A 61 19.60 -19.82 16.69
CA ALA A 61 19.42 -20.14 18.11
C ALA A 61 18.92 -21.58 18.32
N LYS A 62 17.94 -22.03 17.54
CA LYS A 62 17.46 -23.43 17.62
C LYS A 62 18.52 -24.45 17.24
N SER A 63 19.35 -24.15 16.24
CA SER A 63 20.37 -25.08 15.76
C SER A 63 21.63 -25.12 16.64
N LEU A 64 22.12 -23.95 17.09
CA LEU A 64 23.34 -23.85 17.88
C LEU A 64 23.07 -24.07 19.38
N LEU A 65 22.05 -23.42 19.93
CA LEU A 65 21.74 -23.44 21.37
C LEU A 65 20.74 -24.53 21.76
N LYS A 66 20.15 -25.25 20.77
CA LYS A 66 19.15 -26.31 20.98
C LYS A 66 17.93 -25.86 21.82
N VAL A 67 17.62 -24.56 21.80
CA VAL A 67 16.50 -23.96 22.55
C VAL A 67 15.16 -24.08 21.81
N ARG A 68 14.05 -24.03 22.56
CA ARG A 68 12.71 -23.91 21.98
C ARG A 68 12.45 -22.49 21.47
N GLY A 69 12.88 -22.22 20.23
CA GLY A 69 12.60 -20.96 19.55
C GLY A 69 11.14 -20.76 19.13
N LEU A 70 10.91 -19.74 18.29
CA LEU A 70 9.60 -19.38 17.72
C LEU A 70 9.12 -20.44 16.72
N GLY A 71 7.89 -20.90 16.85
CA GLY A 71 7.22 -21.82 15.92
C GLY A 71 6.52 -21.09 14.76
N THR A 72 6.01 -21.88 13.80
CA THR A 72 5.31 -21.39 12.60
C THR A 72 4.18 -20.42 12.93
N SER A 73 3.36 -20.71 13.96
CA SER A 73 2.26 -19.83 14.35
C SER A 73 2.71 -18.50 14.91
N GLU A 74 3.81 -18.50 15.65
CA GLU A 74 4.37 -17.30 16.27
C GLU A 74 5.02 -16.41 15.22
N LEU A 75 5.80 -17.01 14.31
CA LEU A 75 6.38 -16.32 13.16
C LEU A 75 5.28 -15.74 12.25
N GLY A 76 4.22 -16.49 11.99
CA GLY A 76 3.07 -16.01 11.22
C GLY A 76 2.37 -14.82 11.87
N LEU A 77 2.14 -14.86 13.19
CA LEU A 77 1.57 -13.72 13.93
C LEU A 77 2.47 -12.49 13.85
N ILE A 78 3.76 -12.65 14.14
CA ILE A 78 4.75 -11.56 14.09
C ILE A 78 4.78 -10.93 12.70
N PHE A 79 4.79 -11.75 11.64
CA PHE A 79 4.75 -11.27 10.27
C PHE A 79 3.49 -10.44 9.97
N MET A 80 2.31 -10.95 10.32
CA MET A 80 1.04 -10.23 10.10
C MET A 80 1.01 -8.88 10.84
N MET A 81 1.44 -8.87 12.11
CA MET A 81 1.52 -7.64 12.92
C MET A 81 2.47 -6.62 12.28
N SER A 82 3.68 -7.05 11.90
CA SER A 82 4.68 -6.19 11.25
C SER A 82 4.20 -5.67 9.89
N LEU A 83 3.57 -6.51 9.07
CA LEU A 83 3.05 -6.13 7.76
C LEU A 83 1.97 -5.04 7.87
N VAL A 84 1.04 -5.22 8.81
CA VAL A 84 -0.01 -4.24 9.08
C VAL A 84 0.58 -2.96 9.66
N GLY A 85 1.46 -3.06 10.66
CA GLY A 85 2.09 -1.89 11.27
C GLY A 85 2.93 -1.08 10.30
N ALA A 86 3.52 -1.71 9.28
CA ALA A 86 4.32 -1.04 8.26
C ALA A 86 3.48 -0.36 7.17
N SER A 87 2.17 -0.59 7.11
CA SER A 87 1.27 0.09 6.16
C SER A 87 0.87 1.52 6.57
N ILE A 88 1.25 1.95 7.77
CA ILE A 88 0.75 3.20 8.38
C ILE A 88 1.73 4.39 8.36
N PRO A 89 3.05 4.23 8.58
CA PRO A 89 3.95 5.38 8.66
C PRO A 89 4.29 5.98 7.29
N THR A 90 4.83 7.20 7.26
CA THR A 90 5.35 7.91 6.06
C THR A 90 4.27 8.21 5.00
N TRP A 91 4.28 7.47 3.90
CA TRP A 91 3.28 7.54 2.83
C TRP A 91 1.98 6.82 3.17
N GLY A 92 1.96 6.04 4.26
CA GLY A 92 0.73 5.56 4.85
C GLY A 92 -0.08 6.67 5.50
N THR A 93 -1.02 6.30 6.37
CA THR A 93 -2.00 7.23 6.93
C THR A 93 -1.45 8.26 7.91
N SER A 94 -0.40 7.97 8.70
CA SER A 94 -0.10 8.81 9.88
C SER A 94 0.54 10.16 9.56
N THR A 95 1.76 10.19 9.03
CA THR A 95 2.56 11.41 8.84
C THR A 95 2.00 12.34 7.78
N TYR A 96 1.43 11.80 6.71
CA TYR A 96 0.78 12.61 5.69
C TYR A 96 -0.46 13.31 6.25
N MET A 97 -1.23 12.62 7.09
CA MET A 97 -2.36 13.23 7.77
C MET A 97 -1.93 14.38 8.68
N ILE A 98 -0.87 14.21 9.49
CA ILE A 98 -0.31 15.32 10.30
C ILE A 98 0.04 16.51 9.40
N ALA A 99 0.73 16.28 8.28
CA ALA A 99 1.12 17.34 7.36
C ALA A 99 -0.11 18.08 6.77
N VAL A 100 -1.11 17.32 6.31
CA VAL A 100 -2.31 17.89 5.67
C VAL A 100 -3.16 18.67 6.67
N VAL A 101 -3.38 18.18 7.89
CA VAL A 101 -4.22 18.90 8.88
C VAL A 101 -3.54 20.15 9.43
N ALA A 102 -2.20 20.19 9.45
CA ALA A 102 -1.44 21.34 9.91
C ALA A 102 -1.32 22.46 8.86
N ALA A 103 -1.37 22.10 7.58
CA ALA A 103 -1.04 23.01 6.48
C ALA A 103 -1.96 24.23 6.31
N PRO A 104 -3.31 24.13 6.41
CA PRO A 104 -4.21 25.25 6.11
C PRO A 104 -3.92 26.50 6.92
N GLN A 105 -3.71 26.36 8.22
CA GLN A 105 -3.51 27.49 9.11
C GLN A 105 -2.07 28.00 9.07
N TYR A 106 -1.07 27.10 8.96
CA TYR A 106 0.32 27.50 8.94
C TYR A 106 0.73 28.19 7.62
N PHE A 107 0.27 27.67 6.48
CA PHE A 107 0.61 28.22 5.16
C PHE A 107 -0.39 29.27 4.65
N ALA A 108 -1.41 29.64 5.43
CA ALA A 108 -2.31 30.72 5.04
C ALA A 108 -1.55 32.05 4.94
N SER A 109 -1.71 32.73 3.80
CA SER A 109 -1.09 34.03 3.56
C SER A 109 -2.07 34.98 2.83
N PRO A 110 -1.83 36.30 2.87
CA PRO A 110 -2.62 37.25 2.09
C PRO A 110 -2.62 36.96 0.59
N GLU A 111 -1.52 36.44 0.05
CA GLU A 111 -1.34 36.15 -1.39
C GLU A 111 -2.18 34.96 -1.85
N ASN A 112 -2.25 33.89 -1.03
CA ASN A 112 -3.04 32.71 -1.38
C ASN A 112 -4.51 32.80 -0.93
N GLN A 113 -4.83 33.74 -0.03
CA GLN A 113 -6.17 33.98 0.51
C GLN A 113 -6.78 32.74 1.18
N TRP A 114 -5.97 31.82 1.70
CA TRP A 114 -6.47 30.59 2.29
C TRP A 114 -7.31 30.82 3.54
N GLN A 115 -7.10 31.91 4.26
CA GLN A 115 -7.95 32.23 5.41
C GLN A 115 -9.44 32.30 5.01
N SER A 116 -9.74 32.99 3.90
CA SER A 116 -11.11 33.16 3.41
C SER A 116 -11.54 32.11 2.38
N LYS A 117 -10.62 31.33 1.80
CA LYS A 117 -10.99 30.31 0.78
C LYS A 117 -10.93 28.88 1.29
N VAL A 118 -10.19 28.63 2.35
CA VAL A 118 -9.92 27.28 2.89
C VAL A 118 -10.30 27.22 4.37
N VAL A 119 -9.63 27.99 5.22
CA VAL A 119 -9.75 27.89 6.69
C VAL A 119 -11.18 28.14 7.17
N GLN A 120 -11.89 29.11 6.59
CA GLN A 120 -13.29 29.38 6.96
C GLN A 120 -14.27 28.22 6.72
N TYR A 121 -13.90 27.25 5.88
CA TYR A 121 -14.72 26.07 5.56
C TYR A 121 -14.30 24.82 6.34
N ILE A 122 -13.27 24.92 7.19
CA ILE A 122 -12.77 23.81 7.99
C ILE A 122 -13.46 23.83 9.36
N GLU A 123 -13.93 22.66 9.79
CA GLU A 123 -14.44 22.47 11.15
C GLU A 123 -13.29 22.47 12.17
N GLU A 124 -13.43 23.26 13.24
CA GLU A 124 -12.36 23.49 14.23
C GLU A 124 -11.84 22.23 14.90
N TRP A 125 -12.65 21.18 15.04
CA TRP A 125 -12.26 19.92 15.69
C TRP A 125 -11.40 19.02 14.79
N LEU A 126 -11.19 19.38 13.51
CA LEU A 126 -10.41 18.60 12.54
C LEU A 126 -8.95 19.03 12.43
N VAL A 127 -8.60 20.23 12.89
CA VAL A 127 -7.29 20.84 12.72
C VAL A 127 -6.82 21.47 14.04
N PRO A 128 -5.50 21.53 14.31
CA PRO A 128 -4.99 22.32 15.43
C PRO A 128 -5.26 23.81 15.17
N ASN A 129 -5.89 24.51 16.12
CA ASN A 129 -6.24 25.94 16.01
C ASN A 129 -5.24 26.88 16.68
N ASP A 130 -4.24 26.34 17.38
CA ASP A 130 -3.23 27.12 18.07
C ASP A 130 -2.10 27.50 17.11
N ALA A 131 -2.06 28.77 16.71
CA ALA A 131 -1.05 29.33 15.82
C ALA A 131 0.37 29.23 16.39
N ILE A 132 0.53 29.30 17.71
CA ILE A 132 1.84 29.15 18.38
C ILE A 132 2.28 27.70 18.28
N ALA A 133 1.39 26.75 18.59
CA ALA A 133 1.68 25.33 18.45
C ALA A 133 2.09 24.95 17.02
N LEU A 134 1.38 25.46 16.01
CA LEU A 134 1.72 25.25 14.60
C LEU A 134 3.06 25.89 14.21
N LYS A 135 3.33 27.11 14.69
CA LYS A 135 4.61 27.77 14.45
C LYS A 135 5.78 26.97 15.04
N TRP A 136 5.64 26.49 16.27
CA TRP A 136 6.65 25.64 16.92
C TRP A 136 6.77 24.27 16.26
N PHE A 137 5.69 23.70 15.74
CA PHE A 137 5.73 22.44 15.00
C PHE A 137 6.57 22.53 13.72
N TYR A 138 6.44 23.61 12.95
CA TYR A 138 7.20 23.76 11.71
C TYR A 138 8.62 24.32 11.93
N ASN A 139 8.79 25.25 12.87
CA ASN A 139 10.06 25.95 13.07
C ASN A 139 10.96 25.31 14.14
N GLY A 140 10.43 24.39 14.95
CA GLY A 140 11.08 23.83 16.12
C GLY A 140 10.64 24.52 17.43
N LEU A 141 10.67 23.75 18.51
CA LEU A 141 10.28 24.15 19.85
C LEU A 141 11.33 25.10 20.48
N PRO A 142 10.92 26.22 21.10
CA PRO A 142 11.85 27.06 21.86
C PRO A 142 12.48 26.29 23.03
N ALA A 143 13.69 26.69 23.43
CA ALA A 143 14.39 26.07 24.54
C ALA A 143 13.62 26.25 25.87
N GLY A 144 13.43 25.16 26.61
CA GLY A 144 12.74 25.15 27.90
C GLY A 144 11.21 25.00 27.83
N GLU A 145 10.63 25.09 26.63
CA GLU A 145 9.20 24.87 26.43
C GLU A 145 8.86 23.38 26.34
N SER A 146 7.59 23.06 26.57
CA SER A 146 7.06 21.69 26.42
C SER A 146 6.21 21.57 25.14
N ILE A 147 6.14 20.37 24.57
CA ILE A 147 5.31 20.13 23.40
C ILE A 147 3.83 20.41 23.76
N PRO A 148 3.13 21.30 23.04
CA PRO A 148 1.74 21.65 23.32
C PRO A 148 0.78 20.55 22.82
N TRP A 149 0.78 19.40 23.49
CA TRP A 149 -0.05 18.24 23.13
C TRP A 149 -1.56 18.57 23.10
N GLY A 150 -2.00 19.52 23.93
CA GLY A 150 -3.39 19.96 24.00
C GLY A 150 -3.95 20.44 22.65
N ALA A 151 -3.12 21.07 21.81
CA ALA A 151 -3.52 21.53 20.48
C ALA A 151 -3.81 20.39 19.49
N TRP A 152 -3.30 19.18 19.77
CA TRP A 152 -3.35 18.04 18.84
C TRP A 152 -4.27 16.92 19.29
N ILE A 153 -4.44 16.70 20.60
CA ILE A 153 -5.21 15.56 21.14
C ILE A 153 -6.64 15.51 20.57
N GLY A 154 -7.34 16.64 20.52
CA GLY A 154 -8.70 16.74 19.99
C GLY A 154 -8.80 16.31 18.52
N PRO A 155 -8.09 17.00 17.59
CA PRO A 155 -8.04 16.62 16.19
C PRO A 155 -7.59 15.17 15.97
N LEU A 156 -6.51 14.74 16.63
CA LEU A 156 -5.98 13.39 16.45
C LEU A 156 -6.91 12.29 16.95
N PHE A 157 -7.69 12.53 18.01
CA PHE A 157 -8.70 11.58 18.47
C PHE A 157 -9.79 11.35 17.41
N TRP A 158 -10.31 12.42 16.81
CA TRP A 158 -11.35 12.33 15.80
C TRP A 158 -10.86 11.74 14.48
N TRP A 159 -9.61 12.03 14.09
CA TRP A 159 -9.00 11.39 12.93
C TRP A 159 -8.68 9.92 13.19
N THR A 160 -8.15 9.59 14.36
CA THR A 160 -7.86 8.19 14.75
C THR A 160 -9.13 7.35 14.77
N SER A 161 -10.22 7.88 15.30
CA SER A 161 -11.51 7.16 15.32
C SER A 161 -12.06 6.92 13.91
N LEU A 162 -11.97 7.90 12.99
CA LEU A 162 -12.33 7.69 11.58
C LEU A 162 -11.45 6.62 10.92
N VAL A 163 -10.13 6.74 11.03
CA VAL A 163 -9.18 5.82 10.39
C VAL A 163 -9.37 4.40 10.91
N MET A 164 -9.60 4.22 12.22
CA MET A 164 -9.88 2.91 12.80
C MET A 164 -11.23 2.34 12.34
N ALA A 165 -12.27 3.17 12.16
CA ALA A 165 -13.52 2.72 11.57
C ALA A 165 -13.33 2.25 10.11
N ILE A 166 -12.51 2.96 9.33
CA ILE A 166 -12.15 2.57 7.96
C ILE A 166 -11.35 1.26 7.96
N PHE A 167 -10.35 1.12 8.83
CA PHE A 167 -9.58 -0.13 8.94
C PHE A 167 -10.46 -1.30 9.36
N PHE A 168 -11.39 -1.08 10.28
CA PHE A 168 -12.35 -2.09 10.68
C PHE A 168 -13.29 -2.48 9.52
N LEU A 169 -13.79 -1.52 8.74
CA LEU A 169 -14.57 -1.78 7.53
C LEU A 169 -13.76 -2.58 6.49
N CYS A 170 -12.51 -2.18 6.24
CA CYS A 170 -11.58 -2.93 5.38
C CYS A 170 -11.38 -4.37 5.86
N GLN A 171 -11.23 -4.58 7.17
CA GLN A 171 -11.10 -5.93 7.74
C GLN A 171 -12.39 -6.74 7.56
N CYS A 172 -13.58 -6.13 7.71
CA CYS A 172 -14.86 -6.78 7.42
C CYS A 172 -14.95 -7.20 5.94
N MET A 173 -14.56 -6.32 5.02
CA MET A 173 -14.55 -6.59 3.58
C MET A 173 -13.57 -7.71 3.20
N VAL A 174 -12.35 -7.68 3.77
CA VAL A 174 -11.36 -8.75 3.58
C VAL A 174 -11.88 -10.07 4.15
N ALA A 175 -12.50 -10.07 5.32
CA ALA A 175 -13.10 -11.28 5.90
C ALA A 175 -14.22 -11.83 5.01
N ALA A 176 -15.06 -10.96 4.43
CA ALA A 176 -16.13 -11.36 3.51
C ALA A 176 -15.59 -11.95 2.19
N LEU A 177 -14.52 -11.37 1.65
CA LEU A 177 -13.95 -11.78 0.36
C LEU A 177 -12.87 -12.86 0.49
N ARG A 178 -12.42 -13.20 1.71
CA ARG A 178 -11.35 -14.17 1.95
C ARG A 178 -11.63 -15.51 1.28
N LYS A 179 -12.79 -16.13 1.53
CA LYS A 179 -13.16 -17.43 0.94
C LYS A 179 -13.18 -17.36 -0.58
N GLN A 180 -13.80 -16.31 -1.11
CA GLN A 180 -13.84 -16.07 -2.55
C GLN A 180 -12.44 -16.01 -3.16
N TRP A 181 -11.55 -15.18 -2.60
CA TRP A 181 -10.21 -14.96 -3.15
C TRP A 181 -9.23 -16.11 -2.89
N VAL A 182 -9.27 -16.73 -1.72
CA VAL A 182 -8.29 -17.73 -1.29
C VAL A 182 -8.71 -19.15 -1.68
N GLU A 183 -9.99 -19.49 -1.57
CA GLU A 183 -10.47 -20.88 -1.69
C GLU A 183 -11.15 -21.14 -3.04
N TYR A 184 -12.06 -20.26 -3.46
CA TYR A 184 -12.80 -20.43 -4.72
C TYR A 184 -11.98 -20.03 -5.94
N GLU A 185 -11.40 -18.83 -5.92
CA GLU A 185 -10.60 -18.32 -7.03
C GLU A 185 -9.13 -18.70 -6.95
N ARG A 186 -8.65 -19.11 -5.77
CA ARG A 186 -7.27 -19.53 -5.52
C ARG A 186 -6.24 -18.55 -6.08
N LEU A 187 -6.41 -17.27 -5.76
CA LEU A 187 -5.46 -16.25 -6.17
C LEU A 187 -4.02 -16.63 -5.77
N PRO A 188 -3.02 -16.23 -6.58
CA PRO A 188 -1.63 -16.59 -6.34
C PRO A 188 -1.05 -15.94 -5.08
N PHE A 189 -1.38 -14.68 -4.78
CA PHE A 189 -0.75 -13.92 -3.69
C PHE A 189 0.78 -13.94 -3.79
N ALA A 190 1.31 -13.54 -4.95
CA ALA A 190 2.75 -13.63 -5.25
C ALA A 190 3.66 -12.99 -4.16
N LEU A 191 3.21 -11.91 -3.51
CA LEU A 191 3.98 -11.28 -2.42
C LEU A 191 4.08 -12.17 -1.17
N MET A 192 3.17 -13.12 -0.96
CA MET A 192 3.14 -14.01 0.22
C MET A 192 3.98 -15.27 0.05
N GLU A 193 4.52 -15.54 -1.14
CA GLU A 193 5.39 -16.70 -1.41
C GLU A 193 6.68 -16.67 -0.57
N LEU A 194 7.35 -15.52 -0.50
CA LEU A 194 8.54 -15.36 0.34
C LEU A 194 8.22 -15.53 1.84
N PRO A 195 7.24 -14.80 2.43
CA PRO A 195 6.83 -15.00 3.81
C PRO A 195 6.45 -16.45 4.13
N GLN A 196 5.74 -17.13 3.23
CA GLN A 196 5.35 -18.53 3.42
C GLN A 196 6.57 -19.43 3.63
N GLN A 197 7.62 -19.27 2.81
CA GLN A 197 8.85 -20.07 2.93
C GLN A 197 9.68 -19.71 4.16
N LEU A 198 9.59 -18.47 4.66
CA LEU A 198 10.22 -18.04 5.90
C LEU A 198 9.49 -18.57 7.15
N ILE A 199 8.15 -18.62 7.12
CA ILE A 199 7.31 -19.01 8.26
C ILE A 199 7.27 -20.54 8.44
N ALA A 200 7.31 -21.30 7.34
CA ALA A 200 7.14 -22.75 7.33
C ALA A 200 8.41 -23.49 6.86
N PRO A 201 9.43 -23.68 7.73
CA PRO A 201 10.61 -24.45 7.38
C PRO A 201 10.26 -25.94 7.14
N PRO A 202 11.06 -26.66 6.33
CA PRO A 202 10.82 -28.07 6.03
C PRO A 202 10.97 -28.94 7.29
N GLN A 203 10.24 -30.06 7.32
CA GLN A 203 10.25 -30.99 8.45
C GLN A 203 11.69 -31.45 8.75
N GLY A 204 12.08 -31.38 10.03
CA GLY A 204 13.43 -31.76 10.47
C GLY A 204 14.52 -30.69 10.26
N SER A 205 14.18 -29.51 9.71
CA SER A 205 15.10 -28.37 9.58
C SER A 205 14.58 -27.16 10.36
N ASN A 206 15.49 -26.42 11.00
CA ASN A 206 15.19 -25.10 11.55
C ASN A 206 15.28 -23.97 10.50
N TRP A 207 15.96 -24.24 9.39
CA TRP A 207 16.26 -23.27 8.33
C TRP A 207 15.31 -23.42 7.13
N PRO A 208 14.93 -22.31 6.45
CA PRO A 208 14.19 -22.36 5.20
C PRO A 208 14.90 -23.21 4.13
N SER A 209 14.13 -23.85 3.26
CA SER A 209 14.64 -24.79 2.25
C SER A 209 15.58 -24.11 1.23
N PHE A 210 15.26 -22.88 0.82
CA PHE A 210 16.01 -22.15 -0.20
C PHE A 210 17.45 -21.83 0.21
N VAL A 211 17.74 -21.69 1.51
CA VAL A 211 19.09 -21.34 2.03
C VAL A 211 20.13 -22.42 1.68
N ARG A 212 19.68 -23.68 1.51
CA ARG A 212 20.55 -24.82 1.14
C ARG A 212 20.83 -24.90 -0.36
N GLN A 213 20.15 -24.12 -1.18
CA GLN A 213 20.25 -24.20 -2.64
C GLN A 213 21.31 -23.23 -3.17
N LYS A 214 22.21 -23.69 -4.04
CA LYS A 214 23.24 -22.81 -4.66
C LYS A 214 22.61 -21.67 -5.49
N ALA A 215 21.50 -21.96 -6.18
CA ALA A 215 20.76 -20.98 -6.97
C ALA A 215 20.31 -19.77 -6.13
N PHE A 216 19.95 -19.98 -4.86
CA PHE A 216 19.60 -18.90 -3.95
C PHE A 216 20.77 -17.93 -3.74
N TRP A 217 21.97 -18.44 -3.49
CA TRP A 217 23.13 -17.61 -3.23
C TRP A 217 23.60 -16.83 -4.47
N PHE A 218 23.48 -17.39 -5.67
CA PHE A 218 23.69 -16.62 -6.91
C PHE A 218 22.67 -15.50 -7.07
N GLY A 219 21.38 -15.79 -6.82
CA GLY A 219 20.34 -14.78 -6.84
C GLY A 219 20.51 -13.73 -5.75
N PHE A 220 21.01 -14.09 -4.57
CA PHE A 220 21.28 -13.17 -3.47
C PHE A 220 22.47 -12.26 -3.78
N ALA A 221 23.58 -12.84 -4.23
CA ALA A 221 24.83 -12.12 -4.47
C ALA A 221 24.68 -11.03 -5.53
N LEU A 222 23.89 -11.27 -6.58
CA LEU A 222 23.75 -10.33 -7.70
C LEU A 222 23.32 -8.91 -7.26
N PRO A 223 22.10 -8.70 -6.70
CA PRO A 223 21.70 -7.38 -6.22
C PRO A 223 22.49 -6.95 -4.99
N PHE A 224 22.91 -7.88 -4.14
CA PHE A 224 23.64 -7.55 -2.92
C PHE A 224 24.98 -6.88 -3.23
N CYS A 225 25.79 -7.48 -4.09
CA CYS A 225 27.08 -6.95 -4.49
C CYS A 225 26.93 -5.62 -5.26
N MET A 226 25.92 -5.49 -6.14
CA MET A 226 25.67 -4.23 -6.85
C MET A 226 25.36 -3.08 -5.90
N VAL A 227 24.48 -3.31 -4.91
CA VAL A 227 24.13 -2.27 -3.93
C VAL A 227 25.29 -1.97 -2.99
N MET A 228 25.99 -3.00 -2.49
CA MET A 228 27.15 -2.81 -1.61
C MET A 228 28.31 -2.11 -2.32
N TRP A 229 28.52 -2.35 -3.62
CA TRP A 229 29.46 -1.58 -4.42
C TRP A 229 29.10 -0.09 -4.42
N ASN A 230 27.83 0.23 -4.64
CA ASN A 230 27.37 1.62 -4.59
C ASN A 230 27.55 2.25 -3.20
N VAL A 231 27.41 1.47 -2.12
CA VAL A 231 27.70 1.95 -0.76
C VAL A 231 29.19 2.32 -0.58
N VAL A 232 30.13 1.62 -1.22
CA VAL A 232 31.56 2.00 -1.18
C VAL A 232 31.77 3.40 -1.74
N THR A 233 31.02 3.78 -2.78
CA THR A 233 31.13 5.12 -3.40
C THR A 233 30.72 6.25 -2.45
N TYR A 234 29.97 5.96 -1.36
CA TYR A 234 29.62 6.96 -0.35
C TYR A 234 30.85 7.41 0.45
N PHE A 235 31.78 6.49 0.70
CA PHE A 235 33.02 6.78 1.41
C PHE A 235 34.12 7.29 0.48
N THR A 236 34.05 6.95 -0.81
CA THR A 236 35.06 7.36 -1.79
C THR A 236 34.39 7.74 -3.11
N PRO A 237 34.02 9.03 -3.28
CA PRO A 237 33.33 9.52 -4.47
C PRO A 237 34.09 9.32 -5.79
N ALA A 238 35.39 9.02 -5.74
CA ALA A 238 36.20 8.72 -6.92
C ALA A 238 35.87 7.37 -7.56
N PHE A 239 35.22 6.44 -6.85
CA PHE A 239 34.80 5.17 -7.42
C PHE A 239 33.48 5.33 -8.19
N PRO A 240 33.40 4.86 -9.45
CA PRO A 240 32.17 4.98 -10.24
C PRO A 240 31.07 4.05 -9.69
N PRO A 241 29.84 4.56 -9.49
CA PRO A 241 28.72 3.72 -9.08
C PRO A 241 28.29 2.81 -10.23
N ILE A 242 27.77 1.63 -9.88
CA ILE A 242 27.04 0.79 -10.82
C ILE A 242 25.68 1.43 -11.06
N PRO A 243 25.35 1.82 -12.31
CA PRO A 243 24.08 2.45 -12.60
C PRO A 243 22.93 1.48 -12.35
N ARG A 244 21.79 2.02 -11.87
CA ARG A 244 20.55 1.25 -11.68
C ARG A 244 19.75 1.08 -12.97
N ASP A 245 19.97 1.99 -13.92
CA ASP A 245 19.35 1.98 -15.23
C ASP A 245 20.30 1.28 -16.21
N LEU A 246 19.78 0.34 -17.00
CA LEU A 246 20.59 -0.39 -17.98
C LEU A 246 21.04 0.50 -19.15
N SER A 247 20.26 1.54 -19.45
CA SER A 247 20.47 2.44 -20.59
C SER A 247 19.72 3.74 -20.40
N ASP A 248 19.83 4.65 -21.36
CA ASP A 248 18.88 5.75 -21.49
C ASP A 248 17.44 5.23 -21.64
N PRO A 249 16.43 5.99 -21.16
CA PRO A 249 15.02 5.65 -21.34
C PRO A 249 14.67 5.46 -22.82
N ILE A 250 13.96 4.38 -23.12
CA ILE A 250 13.56 4.05 -24.50
C ILE A 250 12.47 5.02 -24.93
N ARG A 251 12.71 5.79 -25.99
CA ARG A 251 11.77 6.76 -26.57
C ARG A 251 11.39 6.34 -27.99
N ILE A 252 10.10 6.11 -28.23
CA ILE A 252 9.57 5.78 -29.56
C ILE A 252 9.49 7.04 -30.44
N GLY A 253 9.22 8.20 -29.84
CA GLY A 253 9.18 9.50 -30.53
C GLY A 253 8.99 10.64 -29.53
N ARG A 254 9.14 11.89 -30.00
CA ARG A 254 9.09 13.09 -29.16
C ARG A 254 7.80 13.23 -28.34
N GLU A 255 6.67 12.91 -28.96
CA GLU A 255 5.35 13.07 -28.33
C GLU A 255 4.97 11.91 -27.40
N PHE A 256 5.73 10.81 -27.43
CA PHE A 256 5.46 9.60 -26.66
C PHE A 256 6.24 9.61 -25.34
N PRO A 257 5.62 9.23 -24.21
CA PRO A 257 6.34 9.04 -22.96
C PRO A 257 7.49 8.04 -23.12
N ALA A 258 8.56 8.19 -22.33
CA ALA A 258 9.68 7.24 -22.36
C ALA A 258 9.40 6.02 -21.47
N ILE A 259 9.94 4.86 -21.85
CA ILE A 259 9.97 3.66 -20.99
C ILE A 259 11.30 3.66 -20.24
N ASN A 260 11.24 3.75 -18.91
CA ASN A 260 12.44 3.64 -18.10
C ASN A 260 12.97 2.20 -18.10
N THR A 261 14.27 2.01 -18.29
CA THR A 261 14.97 0.71 -18.29
C THR A 261 15.53 0.34 -16.92
N ASN A 262 15.03 0.97 -15.85
CA ASN A 262 15.37 0.66 -14.47
C ASN A 262 15.08 -0.81 -14.11
N ILE A 263 16.07 -1.49 -13.53
CA ILE A 263 15.90 -2.82 -12.97
C ILE A 263 15.82 -2.75 -11.44
N ASN A 264 14.64 -3.03 -10.92
CA ASN A 264 14.41 -3.32 -9.52
C ASN A 264 14.41 -4.84 -9.31
N TRP A 265 15.48 -5.35 -8.72
CA TRP A 265 15.69 -6.77 -8.51
C TRP A 265 14.62 -7.45 -7.64
N ALA A 266 14.04 -6.73 -6.66
CA ALA A 266 12.93 -7.27 -5.88
C ALA A 266 11.67 -7.45 -6.74
N ILE A 267 11.38 -6.52 -7.65
CA ILE A 267 10.24 -6.61 -8.57
C ILE A 267 10.44 -7.75 -9.57
N VAL A 268 11.66 -7.92 -10.08
CA VAL A 268 12.00 -9.07 -10.93
C VAL A 268 11.74 -10.37 -10.18
N GLY A 269 12.15 -10.45 -8.92
CA GLY A 269 11.93 -11.59 -8.04
C GLY A 269 10.45 -11.89 -7.76
N PHE A 270 9.64 -10.90 -7.38
CA PHE A 270 8.22 -11.12 -7.06
C PHE A 270 7.38 -11.42 -8.30
N THR A 271 7.66 -10.76 -9.43
CA THR A 271 6.92 -10.96 -10.69
C THR A 271 7.07 -12.39 -11.21
N TYR A 272 8.16 -13.10 -10.84
CA TYR A 272 8.34 -14.50 -11.18
C TYR A 272 7.23 -15.41 -10.64
N PHE A 273 6.62 -15.05 -9.51
CA PHE A 273 5.52 -15.80 -8.89
C PHE A 273 4.14 -15.43 -9.45
N VAL A 274 4.05 -14.40 -10.30
CA VAL A 274 2.81 -13.93 -10.93
C VAL A 274 2.50 -14.77 -12.17
N ASN A 275 1.23 -15.01 -12.47
CA ASN A 275 0.85 -15.74 -13.69
C ASN A 275 1.38 -15.04 -14.96
N LEU A 276 1.70 -15.83 -15.99
CA LEU A 276 2.32 -15.32 -17.22
C LEU A 276 1.39 -14.37 -17.99
N ASP A 277 0.09 -14.66 -18.04
CA ASP A 277 -0.94 -13.82 -18.67
C ASP A 277 -1.13 -12.49 -17.93
N VAL A 278 -1.14 -12.53 -16.59
CA VAL A 278 -1.22 -11.34 -15.72
C VAL A 278 -0.02 -10.42 -15.94
N SER A 279 1.20 -10.96 -15.82
CA SER A 279 2.45 -10.19 -15.97
C SER A 279 2.64 -9.67 -17.39
N PHE A 280 2.26 -10.45 -18.42
CA PHE A 280 2.20 -9.99 -19.81
C PHE A 280 1.29 -8.77 -19.95
N SER A 281 0.08 -8.86 -19.42
CA SER A 281 -0.94 -7.83 -19.56
C SER A 281 -0.53 -6.53 -18.90
N MET A 282 0.15 -6.57 -17.75
CA MET A 282 0.61 -5.36 -17.07
C MET A 282 1.52 -4.51 -17.95
N TRP A 283 2.60 -5.09 -18.49
CA TRP A 283 3.51 -4.30 -19.32
C TRP A 283 2.90 -3.96 -20.68
N PHE A 284 2.09 -4.86 -21.25
CA PHE A 284 1.36 -4.60 -22.50
C PHE A 284 0.42 -3.40 -22.37
N PHE A 285 -0.44 -3.34 -21.34
CA PHE A 285 -1.37 -2.23 -21.15
C PHE A 285 -0.65 -0.92 -20.77
N THR A 286 0.51 -0.98 -20.10
CA THR A 286 1.36 0.21 -19.91
C THR A 286 1.87 0.75 -21.24
N VAL A 287 2.35 -0.11 -22.14
CA VAL A 287 2.78 0.32 -23.48
C VAL A 287 1.59 0.82 -24.30
N LEU A 288 0.42 0.17 -24.23
CA LEU A 288 -0.78 0.60 -24.95
C LEU A 288 -1.24 2.00 -24.50
N THR A 289 -1.30 2.25 -23.20
CA THR A 289 -1.68 3.56 -22.65
C THR A 289 -0.61 4.62 -22.90
N MET A 290 0.67 4.24 -22.95
CA MET A 290 1.74 5.12 -23.41
C MET A 290 1.56 5.55 -24.88
N LEU A 291 1.20 4.62 -25.77
CA LEU A 291 0.89 4.92 -27.17
C LEU A 291 -0.31 5.84 -27.28
N GLN A 292 -1.38 5.57 -26.52
CA GLN A 292 -2.55 6.44 -26.45
C GLN A 292 -2.19 7.86 -25.96
N GLN A 293 -1.35 7.99 -24.94
CA GLN A 293 -0.88 9.29 -24.47
C GLN A 293 -0.10 10.03 -25.55
N GLY A 294 0.78 9.33 -26.28
CA GLY A 294 1.53 9.94 -27.37
C GLY A 294 0.64 10.39 -28.53
N LEU A 295 -0.44 9.67 -28.81
CA LEU A 295 -1.45 10.09 -29.78
C LEU A 295 -2.21 11.33 -29.30
N PHE A 296 -2.62 11.38 -28.03
CA PHE A 296 -3.25 12.58 -27.47
C PHE A 296 -2.35 13.81 -27.57
N ASN A 297 -1.07 13.68 -27.22
CA ASN A 297 -0.08 14.73 -27.36
C ASN A 297 0.07 15.17 -28.83
N ARG A 298 0.20 14.21 -29.76
CA ARG A 298 0.38 14.45 -31.19
C ARG A 298 -0.79 15.20 -31.82
N PHE A 299 -2.02 14.89 -31.41
CA PHE A 299 -3.24 15.55 -31.91
C PHE A 299 -3.65 16.79 -31.10
N GLY A 300 -2.89 17.16 -30.06
CA GLY A 300 -3.22 18.30 -29.20
C GLY A 300 -4.47 18.09 -28.34
N TYR A 301 -4.91 16.83 -28.14
CA TYR A 301 -6.04 16.53 -27.27
C TYR A 301 -5.63 16.70 -25.81
N THR A 302 -6.18 17.71 -25.14
CA THR A 302 -5.86 18.05 -23.76
C THR A 302 -7.12 18.23 -22.91
N ILE A 303 -7.03 17.88 -21.64
CA ILE A 303 -8.09 18.10 -20.64
C ILE A 303 -7.51 18.99 -19.53
N ALA A 304 -8.13 20.15 -19.31
CA ALA A 304 -7.67 21.14 -18.32
C ALA A 304 -7.80 20.63 -16.88
N GLY A 305 -6.89 21.03 -15.99
CA GLY A 305 -6.97 20.70 -14.55
C GLY A 305 -6.48 19.28 -14.20
N ARG A 306 -5.23 18.96 -14.53
CA ARG A 306 -4.63 17.68 -14.11
C ARG A 306 -4.37 17.71 -12.59
N ASP A 307 -5.04 16.82 -11.86
CA ASP A 307 -4.75 16.60 -10.45
C ASP A 307 -3.39 15.91 -10.29
N VAL A 308 -2.59 16.37 -9.33
CA VAL A 308 -1.22 15.90 -9.08
C VAL A 308 -1.12 14.38 -8.88
N TYR A 309 -2.18 13.73 -8.39
CA TYR A 309 -2.17 12.28 -8.16
C TYR A 309 -2.61 11.46 -9.38
N THR A 310 -2.94 12.12 -10.50
CA THR A 310 -3.22 11.48 -11.79
C THR A 310 -1.99 11.64 -12.69
N LEU A 311 -1.25 10.55 -12.95
CA LEU A 311 -0.09 10.60 -13.83
C LEU A 311 -0.51 10.58 -15.30
N GLY A 312 0.19 11.36 -16.13
CA GLY A 312 -0.03 11.40 -17.58
C GLY A 312 -1.25 12.25 -17.97
N HIS A 313 -1.91 11.88 -19.06
CA HIS A 313 -3.08 12.58 -19.58
C HIS A 313 -4.35 12.24 -18.76
N PRO A 314 -5.17 13.21 -18.29
CA PRO A 314 -6.33 12.94 -17.44
C PRO A 314 -7.31 11.91 -18.01
N GLY A 315 -7.52 11.91 -19.33
CA GLY A 315 -8.38 10.93 -19.99
C GLY A 315 -7.97 9.48 -19.73
N ILE A 316 -6.67 9.19 -19.64
CA ILE A 316 -6.17 7.84 -19.35
C ILE A 316 -6.46 7.46 -17.90
N GLY A 317 -6.24 8.37 -16.94
CA GLY A 317 -6.57 8.12 -15.53
C GLY A 317 -8.06 7.81 -15.33
N TRP A 318 -8.94 8.58 -15.97
CA TRP A 318 -10.40 8.34 -15.92
C TRP A 318 -10.80 7.05 -16.62
N GLN A 319 -10.20 6.73 -17.76
CA GLN A 319 -10.42 5.46 -18.44
C GLN A 319 -9.98 4.26 -17.56
N SER A 320 -8.79 4.32 -16.96
CA SER A 320 -8.31 3.28 -16.05
C SER A 320 -9.18 3.15 -14.80
N PHE A 321 -9.72 4.26 -14.28
CA PHE A 321 -10.65 4.21 -13.15
C PHE A 321 -12.01 3.62 -13.53
N GLY A 322 -12.52 3.92 -14.73
CA GLY A 322 -13.71 3.27 -15.28
C GLY A 322 -13.53 1.76 -15.44
N ALA A 323 -12.35 1.34 -15.94
CA ALA A 323 -11.97 -0.07 -15.98
C ALA A 323 -11.91 -0.69 -14.58
N LEU A 324 -11.40 0.03 -13.58
CA LEU A 324 -11.38 -0.43 -12.19
C LEU A 324 -12.79 -0.61 -11.62
N ILE A 325 -13.71 0.31 -11.89
CA ILE A 325 -15.13 0.19 -11.46
C ILE A 325 -15.74 -1.07 -12.07
N ALA A 326 -15.60 -1.26 -13.39
CA ALA A 326 -16.14 -2.43 -14.07
C ALA A 326 -15.52 -3.74 -13.55
N LEU A 327 -14.21 -3.75 -13.24
CA LEU A 327 -13.54 -4.87 -12.59
C LEU A 327 -14.21 -5.21 -11.26
N VAL A 328 -14.37 -4.22 -10.37
CA VAL A 328 -14.93 -4.43 -9.03
C VAL A 328 -16.39 -4.90 -9.11
N VAL A 329 -17.19 -4.32 -9.99
CA VAL A 329 -18.57 -4.78 -10.24
C VAL A 329 -18.57 -6.24 -10.71
N GLY A 330 -17.69 -6.61 -11.63
CA GLY A 330 -17.52 -7.99 -12.08
C GLY A 330 -17.12 -8.95 -10.94
N LEU A 331 -16.19 -8.55 -10.08
CA LEU A 331 -15.76 -9.34 -8.92
C LEU A 331 -16.90 -9.56 -7.92
N LEU A 332 -17.65 -8.52 -7.59
CA LEU A 332 -18.80 -8.61 -6.68
C LEU A 332 -19.92 -9.46 -7.29
N TRP A 333 -20.14 -9.34 -8.60
CA TRP A 333 -21.08 -10.19 -9.33
C TRP A 333 -20.69 -11.68 -9.24
N MET A 334 -19.41 -12.00 -9.43
CA MET A 334 -18.92 -13.38 -9.30
C MET A 334 -19.01 -13.90 -7.86
N ALA A 335 -18.85 -13.03 -6.87
CA ALA A 335 -18.95 -13.38 -5.45
C ALA A 335 -20.40 -13.44 -4.91
N ARG A 336 -21.42 -13.07 -5.70
CA ARG A 336 -22.82 -12.89 -5.23
C ARG A 336 -23.39 -14.08 -4.47
N GLY A 337 -23.07 -15.31 -4.89
CA GLY A 337 -23.55 -16.52 -4.20
C GLY A 337 -22.96 -16.64 -2.80
N HIS A 338 -21.67 -16.36 -2.66
CA HIS A 338 -20.98 -16.36 -1.37
C HIS A 338 -21.44 -15.20 -0.47
N LEU A 339 -21.54 -13.98 -1.02
CA LEU A 339 -22.04 -12.82 -0.28
C LEU A 339 -23.49 -13.02 0.18
N GLY A 340 -24.33 -13.66 -0.64
CA GLY A 340 -25.67 -14.09 -0.26
C GLY A 340 -25.68 -15.06 0.92
N ALA A 341 -24.74 -16.02 0.96
CA ALA A 341 -24.57 -16.93 2.10
C ALA A 341 -24.17 -16.19 3.38
N ILE A 342 -23.26 -15.21 3.30
CA ILE A 342 -22.89 -14.35 4.44
C ILE A 342 -24.14 -13.62 4.97
N TRP A 343 -24.93 -13.02 4.08
CA TRP A 343 -26.16 -12.32 4.45
C TRP A 343 -27.19 -13.26 5.12
N ARG A 344 -27.46 -14.43 4.53
CA ARG A 344 -28.40 -15.41 5.10
C ARG A 344 -27.98 -15.85 6.50
N LYS A 345 -26.70 -16.14 6.72
CA LYS A 345 -26.20 -16.50 8.05
C LYS A 345 -26.32 -15.34 9.03
N ALA A 346 -26.01 -14.13 8.60
CA ALA A 346 -26.04 -12.95 9.47
C ALA A 346 -27.46 -12.59 9.93
N VAL A 347 -28.42 -12.58 9.00
CA VAL A 347 -29.79 -12.10 9.25
C VAL A 347 -30.74 -13.22 9.66
N HIS A 348 -30.69 -14.37 8.99
CA HIS A 348 -31.63 -15.48 9.20
C HIS A 348 -31.07 -16.59 10.10
N ASN A 349 -29.81 -16.49 10.55
CA ASN A 349 -29.15 -17.51 11.36
C ASN A 349 -29.16 -18.92 10.74
N ASP A 350 -29.06 -18.98 9.40
CA ASP A 350 -29.05 -20.21 8.61
C ASP A 350 -28.09 -21.25 9.21
N ALA A 351 -28.61 -22.43 9.60
CA ALA A 351 -27.85 -23.45 10.31
C ALA A 351 -26.83 -24.16 9.40
N ASP A 352 -27.09 -24.18 8.08
CA ASP A 352 -26.29 -24.93 7.11
C ASP A 352 -24.95 -24.23 6.77
N ILE A 353 -24.79 -22.98 7.18
CA ILE A 353 -23.60 -22.18 6.88
C ILE A 353 -22.71 -22.09 8.12
N ASP A 354 -21.51 -22.67 8.04
CA ASP A 354 -20.50 -22.62 9.10
C ASP A 354 -19.50 -21.45 8.90
N ASP A 355 -19.40 -20.58 9.91
CA ASP A 355 -18.50 -19.43 9.99
C ASP A 355 -17.45 -19.54 11.12
N THR A 356 -17.28 -20.72 11.71
CA THR A 356 -16.37 -20.93 12.86
C THR A 356 -14.90 -20.69 12.50
N ASP A 357 -14.46 -21.18 11.33
CA ASP A 357 -13.08 -21.03 10.84
C ASP A 357 -12.82 -19.69 10.10
N GLU A 358 -13.74 -18.73 10.18
CA GLU A 358 -13.57 -17.41 9.56
C GLU A 358 -12.86 -16.40 10.47
N LEU A 359 -12.26 -15.38 9.83
CA LEU A 359 -11.59 -14.26 10.50
C LEU A 359 -12.55 -13.45 11.37
N MET A 360 -13.82 -13.42 11.01
CA MET A 360 -14.92 -12.76 11.72
C MET A 360 -16.19 -13.59 11.52
N SER A 361 -17.13 -13.52 12.47
CA SER A 361 -18.45 -14.09 12.23
C SER A 361 -19.18 -13.31 11.14
N TYR A 362 -20.05 -13.98 10.40
CA TYR A 362 -20.82 -13.33 9.31
C TYR A 362 -21.74 -12.22 9.85
N ARG A 363 -22.21 -12.35 11.10
CA ARG A 363 -22.90 -11.25 11.80
C ARG A 363 -22.02 -10.03 12.03
N MET A 364 -20.78 -10.22 12.46
CA MET A 364 -19.84 -9.11 12.68
C MET A 364 -19.47 -8.42 11.36
N ILE A 365 -19.32 -9.19 10.29
CA ILE A 365 -19.06 -8.64 8.95
C ILE A 365 -20.22 -7.73 8.51
N VAL A 366 -21.47 -8.20 8.61
CA VAL A 366 -22.65 -7.45 8.13
C VAL A 366 -22.99 -6.29 9.06
N PHE A 367 -23.23 -6.55 10.34
CA PHE A 367 -23.67 -5.51 11.29
C PHE A 367 -22.53 -4.60 11.73
N GLY A 368 -21.35 -5.16 11.97
CA GLY A 368 -20.16 -4.37 12.30
C GLY A 368 -19.71 -3.52 11.10
N GLY A 369 -19.61 -4.12 9.92
CA GLY A 369 -19.30 -3.38 8.69
C GLY A 369 -20.34 -2.30 8.38
N GLY A 370 -21.64 -2.60 8.54
CA GLY A 370 -22.72 -1.64 8.39
C GLY A 370 -22.63 -0.47 9.37
N LEU A 371 -22.39 -0.74 10.65
CA LEU A 371 -22.22 0.30 11.67
C LEU A 371 -20.99 1.17 11.39
N ALA A 372 -19.88 0.56 10.97
CA ALA A 372 -18.68 1.30 10.58
C ALA A 372 -18.93 2.22 9.38
N LEU A 373 -19.66 1.73 8.37
CA LEU A 373 -20.05 2.52 7.20
C LEU A 373 -20.94 3.71 7.59
N LEU A 374 -21.93 3.49 8.46
CA LEU A 374 -22.78 4.56 8.97
C LEU A 374 -22.00 5.60 9.77
N TYR A 375 -21.07 5.16 10.63
CA TYR A 375 -20.20 6.06 11.38
C TYR A 375 -19.29 6.88 10.45
N ILE A 376 -18.68 6.26 9.43
CA ILE A 376 -17.85 6.96 8.43
C ILE A 376 -18.68 8.00 7.68
N ALA A 377 -19.89 7.64 7.21
CA ALA A 377 -20.78 8.56 6.53
C ALA A 377 -21.20 9.74 7.41
N PHE A 378 -21.55 9.47 8.67
CA PHE A 378 -21.88 10.49 9.65
C PHE A 378 -20.68 11.42 9.91
N TRP A 379 -19.49 10.85 10.12
CA TRP A 379 -18.27 11.63 10.34
C TRP A 379 -17.97 12.55 9.14
N MET A 380 -18.06 12.04 7.92
CA MET A 380 -17.82 12.83 6.69
C MET A 380 -18.84 13.95 6.51
N TRP A 381 -20.10 13.67 6.82
CA TRP A 381 -21.14 14.69 6.82
C TRP A 381 -20.87 15.79 7.85
N ARG A 382 -20.49 15.40 9.08
CA ARG A 382 -20.09 16.35 10.13
C ARG A 382 -18.82 17.12 9.83
N ALA A 383 -17.92 16.58 9.00
CA ALA A 383 -16.74 17.28 8.51
C ALA A 383 -17.05 18.34 7.42
N GLY A 384 -18.32 18.45 6.99
CA GLY A 384 -18.76 19.48 6.04
C GLY A 384 -19.06 18.98 4.63
N MET A 385 -19.00 17.66 4.38
CA MET A 385 -19.42 17.09 3.09
C MET A 385 -20.94 17.02 2.99
N ASN A 386 -21.52 17.48 1.88
CA ASN A 386 -22.95 17.30 1.63
C ASN A 386 -23.29 15.83 1.28
N PRO A 387 -24.54 15.38 1.45
CA PRO A 387 -24.94 13.98 1.25
C PRO A 387 -24.53 13.34 -0.10
N PRO A 388 -24.67 13.99 -1.28
CA PRO A 388 -24.24 13.38 -2.53
C PRO A 388 -22.72 13.18 -2.59
N THR A 389 -21.94 14.12 -2.04
CA THR A 389 -20.49 13.98 -1.92
C THR A 389 -20.12 12.81 -1.02
N VAL A 390 -20.74 12.68 0.16
CA VAL A 390 -20.50 11.55 1.06
C VAL A 390 -20.77 10.21 0.37
N ALA A 391 -21.94 10.06 -0.26
CA ALA A 391 -22.32 8.81 -0.92
C ALA A 391 -21.36 8.43 -2.04
N LEU A 392 -21.04 9.36 -2.95
CA LEU A 392 -20.16 9.09 -4.07
C LEU A 392 -18.71 8.88 -3.63
N PHE A 393 -18.23 9.61 -2.61
CA PHE A 393 -16.89 9.46 -2.07
C PHE A 393 -16.67 8.12 -1.39
N ILE A 394 -17.64 7.66 -0.60
CA ILE A 394 -17.61 6.31 -0.01
C ILE A 394 -17.58 5.26 -1.12
N LEU A 395 -18.46 5.36 -2.12
CA LEU A 395 -18.49 4.40 -3.24
C LEU A 395 -17.16 4.34 -3.98
N ALA A 396 -16.61 5.51 -4.35
CA ALA A 396 -15.32 5.61 -5.04
C ALA A 396 -14.19 5.01 -4.19
N THR A 397 -14.17 5.29 -2.89
CA THR A 397 -13.19 4.75 -1.95
C THR A 397 -13.27 3.23 -1.84
N LEU A 398 -14.47 2.66 -1.73
CA LEU A 398 -14.67 1.21 -1.68
C LEU A 398 -14.22 0.52 -2.97
N VAL A 399 -14.50 1.11 -4.14
CA VAL A 399 -14.02 0.60 -5.44
C VAL A 399 -12.48 0.63 -5.47
N LEU A 400 -11.87 1.73 -5.08
CA LEU A 400 -10.40 1.86 -5.03
C LEU A 400 -9.80 0.80 -4.10
N TYR A 401 -10.37 0.62 -2.92
CA TYR A 401 -9.89 -0.30 -1.90
C TYR A 401 -9.95 -1.76 -2.36
N VAL A 402 -11.10 -2.19 -2.89
CA VAL A 402 -11.28 -3.56 -3.41
C VAL A 402 -10.43 -3.78 -4.66
N GLY A 403 -10.49 -2.84 -5.61
CA GLY A 403 -9.85 -2.95 -6.90
C GLY A 403 -8.32 -3.00 -6.80
N ILE A 404 -7.72 -2.11 -6.01
CA ILE A 404 -6.27 -2.10 -5.80
C ILE A 404 -5.81 -3.32 -5.01
N THR A 405 -6.56 -3.70 -3.96
CA THR A 405 -6.29 -4.94 -3.22
C THR A 405 -6.27 -6.15 -4.15
N ARG A 406 -7.26 -6.26 -5.04
CA ARG A 406 -7.28 -7.32 -6.06
C ARG A 406 -6.06 -7.27 -6.99
N ILE A 407 -5.75 -6.11 -7.55
CA ILE A 407 -4.61 -5.89 -8.46
C ILE A 407 -3.31 -6.37 -7.83
N ILE A 408 -3.09 -6.08 -6.55
CA ILE A 408 -1.84 -6.44 -5.88
C ILE A 408 -1.77 -7.93 -5.55
N MET A 409 -2.87 -8.52 -5.06
CA MET A 409 -2.91 -9.94 -4.69
C MET A 409 -2.74 -10.85 -5.90
N GLU A 410 -3.37 -10.51 -7.01
CA GLU A 410 -3.27 -11.28 -8.26
C GLU A 410 -2.01 -10.91 -9.05
N GLY A 411 -1.64 -9.63 -9.02
CA GLY A 411 -0.57 -9.08 -9.83
C GLY A 411 0.82 -9.04 -9.22
N GLY A 412 0.96 -9.32 -7.92
CA GLY A 412 2.28 -9.33 -7.24
C GLY A 412 3.04 -8.01 -7.27
N LEU A 413 2.34 -6.89 -7.53
CA LEU A 413 2.96 -5.58 -7.66
C LEU A 413 3.43 -5.08 -6.30
N LEU A 414 4.74 -4.95 -6.13
CA LEU A 414 5.35 -4.42 -4.90
C LEU A 414 5.00 -2.94 -4.68
N PHE A 415 4.88 -2.21 -5.79
CA PHE A 415 4.45 -0.82 -5.83
C PHE A 415 3.32 -0.67 -6.86
N SER A 416 2.24 -0.02 -6.44
CA SER A 416 1.13 0.34 -7.30
C SER A 416 0.37 1.48 -6.64
N ARG A 417 -0.19 2.37 -7.45
CA ARG A 417 -1.11 3.43 -7.01
C ARG A 417 -2.39 3.29 -7.84
N ALA A 418 -3.53 3.71 -7.29
CA ALA A 418 -4.72 3.81 -8.11
C ALA A 418 -4.57 4.79 -9.28
N PRO A 419 -5.34 4.56 -10.35
CA PRO A 419 -5.36 5.46 -11.50
C PRO A 419 -5.89 6.87 -11.17
N LEU A 420 -6.74 6.98 -10.14
CA LEU A 420 -7.32 8.23 -9.62
C LEU A 420 -7.49 8.12 -8.10
N VAL A 421 -7.57 9.26 -7.44
CA VAL A 421 -7.99 9.36 -6.03
C VAL A 421 -9.48 9.72 -5.95
N GLY A 422 -10.14 9.30 -4.87
CA GLY A 422 -11.59 9.47 -4.72
C GLY A 422 -12.04 10.93 -4.78
N GLN A 423 -11.23 11.84 -4.23
CA GLN A 423 -11.50 13.27 -4.18
C GLN A 423 -11.52 13.89 -5.58
N THR A 424 -10.61 13.44 -6.46
CA THR A 424 -10.55 13.88 -7.86
C THR A 424 -11.76 13.40 -8.63
N PHE A 425 -12.12 12.13 -8.48
CA PHE A 425 -13.30 11.59 -9.13
C PHE A 425 -14.56 12.34 -8.68
N VAL A 426 -14.80 12.46 -7.37
CA VAL A 426 -16.01 13.07 -6.84
C VAL A 426 -16.11 14.55 -7.18
N GLY A 427 -15.03 15.32 -7.03
CA GLY A 427 -15.03 16.75 -7.33
C GLY A 427 -15.37 17.06 -8.79
N TYR A 428 -14.77 16.34 -9.74
CA TYR A 428 -15.08 16.55 -11.18
C TYR A 428 -16.39 15.88 -11.63
N ALA A 429 -16.80 14.77 -11.01
CA ALA A 429 -18.05 14.07 -11.37
C ALA A 429 -19.30 14.81 -10.86
N LEU A 430 -19.23 15.43 -9.69
CA LEU A 430 -20.33 16.23 -9.15
C LEU A 430 -20.28 17.70 -9.60
N GLY A 431 -19.09 18.22 -9.91
CA GLY A 431 -18.89 19.63 -10.26
C GLY A 431 -19.48 20.55 -9.18
N PRO A 432 -20.39 21.49 -9.51
CA PRO A 432 -20.95 22.45 -8.55
C PRO A 432 -21.78 21.80 -7.43
N HIS A 433 -22.21 20.53 -7.58
CA HIS A 433 -22.93 19.83 -6.53
C HIS A 433 -22.02 19.39 -5.37
N ALA A 434 -20.70 19.29 -5.59
CA ALA A 434 -19.74 19.22 -4.50
C ALA A 434 -19.47 20.64 -4.01
N THR A 435 -20.11 21.04 -2.91
CA THR A 435 -20.01 22.41 -2.39
C THR A 435 -18.57 22.80 -2.05
N ALA A 436 -18.30 24.09 -1.87
CA ALA A 436 -17.00 24.58 -1.42
C ALA A 436 -16.52 23.85 -0.15
N GLN A 437 -17.39 23.80 0.87
CA GLN A 437 -17.12 23.06 2.11
C GLN A 437 -16.85 21.57 1.86
N SER A 438 -17.59 20.93 0.94
CA SER A 438 -17.35 19.52 0.59
C SER A 438 -15.99 19.31 -0.06
N ASN A 439 -15.55 20.19 -0.95
CA ASN A 439 -14.23 20.12 -1.56
C ASN A 439 -13.11 20.31 -0.53
N ILE A 440 -13.23 21.27 0.39
CA ILE A 440 -12.24 21.47 1.46
C ILE A 440 -12.21 20.28 2.44
N ALA A 441 -13.35 19.74 2.83
CA ALA A 441 -13.44 18.52 3.64
C ALA A 441 -12.82 17.31 2.92
N MET A 442 -13.01 17.19 1.60
CA MET A 442 -12.31 16.19 0.79
C MET A 442 -10.81 16.47 0.74
N GLY A 443 -10.38 17.73 0.67
CA GLY A 443 -8.97 18.15 0.80
C GLY A 443 -8.31 17.59 2.06
N LEU A 444 -8.97 17.72 3.21
CA LEU A 444 -8.49 17.12 4.46
C LEU A 444 -8.38 15.58 4.39
N SER A 445 -9.29 14.92 3.66
CA SER A 445 -9.25 13.46 3.48
C SER A 445 -8.02 12.96 2.70
N TYR A 446 -7.30 13.83 1.98
CA TYR A 446 -6.01 13.45 1.38
C TYR A 446 -5.05 12.94 2.46
N GLY A 447 -5.16 13.38 3.72
CA GLY A 447 -4.36 12.87 4.84
C GLY A 447 -4.32 11.34 4.93
N TRP A 448 -5.43 10.66 4.65
CA TRP A 448 -5.55 9.19 4.72
C TRP A 448 -5.85 8.51 3.37
N HIS A 449 -6.26 9.28 2.35
CA HIS A 449 -6.78 8.75 1.06
C HIS A 449 -6.19 9.41 -0.19
N HIS A 450 -4.88 9.61 -0.27
CA HIS A 450 -4.22 10.24 -1.45
C HIS A 450 -3.19 9.35 -2.15
N GLU A 451 -2.42 8.60 -1.36
CA GLU A 451 -1.37 7.69 -1.83
C GLU A 451 -1.75 6.29 -1.36
N LEU A 452 -2.07 5.41 -2.30
CA LEU A 452 -2.52 4.05 -1.98
C LEU A 452 -1.35 3.07 -1.80
N LYS A 453 -0.10 3.55 -1.85
CA LYS A 453 1.09 2.77 -1.52
C LYS A 453 1.11 2.52 0.00
N GLY A 454 1.01 1.26 0.41
CA GLY A 454 0.92 0.90 1.84
C GLY A 454 -0.52 0.88 2.36
N PHE A 455 -1.47 0.40 1.56
CA PHE A 455 -2.87 0.37 1.96
C PHE A 455 -3.18 -0.71 3.02
N PHE A 456 -3.86 -0.35 4.11
CA PHE A 456 -4.21 -1.28 5.21
C PHE A 456 -4.99 -2.51 4.70
N MET A 457 -5.95 -2.35 3.80
CA MET A 457 -6.74 -3.50 3.30
C MET A 457 -5.87 -4.52 2.57
N VAL A 458 -4.80 -4.09 1.89
CA VAL A 458 -3.85 -4.99 1.23
C VAL A 458 -3.07 -5.77 2.27
N ALA A 459 -2.57 -5.11 3.32
CA ALA A 459 -1.89 -5.76 4.43
C ALA A 459 -2.82 -6.75 5.16
N ALA A 460 -4.08 -6.37 5.37
CA ALA A 460 -5.12 -7.23 5.92
C ALA A 460 -5.42 -8.45 5.03
N ALA A 461 -5.54 -8.26 3.71
CA ALA A 461 -5.82 -9.35 2.77
C ALA A 461 -4.64 -10.34 2.66
N ASN A 462 -3.41 -9.83 2.62
CA ASN A 462 -2.19 -10.62 2.70
C ASN A 462 -2.11 -11.40 4.03
N SER A 463 -2.45 -10.75 5.15
CA SER A 463 -2.53 -11.40 6.47
C SER A 463 -3.60 -12.49 6.50
N ALA A 464 -4.75 -12.27 5.83
CA ALA A 464 -5.80 -13.27 5.69
C ALA A 464 -5.31 -14.53 4.95
N LYS A 465 -4.47 -14.40 3.91
CA LYS A 465 -3.82 -15.54 3.25
C LYS A 465 -2.84 -16.25 4.19
N VAL A 466 -1.98 -15.50 4.88
CA VAL A 466 -1.00 -16.06 5.83
C VAL A 466 -1.68 -16.81 6.98
N SER A 467 -2.86 -16.38 7.42
CA SER A 467 -3.66 -17.08 8.44
C SER A 467 -3.97 -18.53 8.06
N GLY A 468 -4.04 -18.84 6.76
CA GLY A 468 -4.23 -20.19 6.24
C GLY A 468 -3.02 -21.12 6.50
N TYR A 469 -1.80 -20.59 6.47
CA TYR A 469 -0.57 -21.36 6.73
C TYR A 469 -0.41 -21.77 8.19
N ILE A 470 -1.11 -21.09 9.09
CA ILE A 470 -1.00 -21.29 10.54
C ILE A 470 -2.00 -22.35 11.06
N ARG A 471 -2.89 -22.85 10.19
CA ARG A 471 -4.05 -23.71 10.48
C ARG A 471 -3.75 -24.98 11.29
N GLY A 472 -2.54 -25.55 11.18
CA GLY A 472 -2.19 -26.82 11.85
C GLY A 472 -1.70 -26.70 13.30
N ASN A 473 -1.16 -25.55 13.70
CA ASN A 473 -0.38 -25.42 14.94
C ASN A 473 -1.01 -24.49 15.99
N LEU A 474 -2.02 -23.68 15.63
CA LEU A 474 -2.85 -22.95 16.60
C LEU A 474 -4.00 -23.84 17.09
N ARG A 475 -3.71 -24.82 17.94
CA ARG A 475 -4.76 -25.53 18.70
C ARG A 475 -5.19 -24.70 19.91
N LEU A 476 -5.88 -23.60 19.63
CA LEU A 476 -6.72 -22.97 20.65
C LEU A 476 -7.87 -23.93 20.95
N SER A 477 -8.16 -24.15 22.22
CA SER A 477 -9.07 -25.20 22.73
C SER A 477 -10.55 -25.02 22.33
N SER A 478 -10.85 -24.09 21.42
CA SER A 478 -12.17 -23.82 20.86
C SER A 478 -11.97 -23.39 19.40
N GLY A 479 -12.90 -23.71 18.49
CA GLY A 479 -12.86 -23.32 17.07
C GLY A 479 -12.95 -21.81 16.79
N ARG A 480 -12.30 -20.95 17.59
CA ARG A 480 -12.25 -19.48 17.51
C ARG A 480 -10.89 -18.92 17.10
N SER A 481 -9.96 -19.76 16.66
CA SER A 481 -8.53 -19.43 16.51
C SER A 481 -8.24 -18.23 15.59
N ARG A 482 -8.93 -18.13 14.45
CA ARG A 482 -8.70 -17.04 13.48
C ARG A 482 -9.32 -15.71 13.88
N ARG A 483 -10.34 -15.71 14.74
CA ARG A 483 -11.03 -14.48 15.17
C ARG A 483 -10.12 -13.58 16.01
N TYR A 484 -9.24 -14.19 16.80
CA TYR A 484 -8.22 -13.44 17.55
C TYR A 484 -7.18 -12.78 16.65
N LEU A 485 -6.91 -13.33 15.45
CA LEU A 485 -5.98 -12.71 14.51
C LEU A 485 -6.50 -11.36 14.01
N SER A 486 -7.81 -11.26 13.74
CA SER A 486 -8.44 -9.96 13.39
C SER A 486 -8.25 -8.92 14.50
N PHE A 487 -8.36 -9.34 15.77
CA PHE A 487 -8.09 -8.46 16.90
C PHE A 487 -6.63 -7.98 16.91
N PHE A 488 -5.66 -8.88 16.75
CA PHE A 488 -4.24 -8.49 16.72
C PHE A 488 -3.88 -7.61 15.52
N ILE A 489 -4.47 -7.85 14.35
CA ILE A 489 -4.32 -7.00 13.17
C ILE A 489 -4.79 -5.57 13.46
N LEU A 490 -6.00 -5.42 14.01
CA LEU A 490 -6.57 -4.10 14.33
C LEU A 490 -5.80 -3.41 15.47
N LEU A 491 -5.35 -4.17 16.48
CA LEU A 491 -4.54 -3.64 17.57
C LEU A 491 -3.17 -3.17 17.06
N SER A 492 -2.51 -3.92 16.18
CA SER A 492 -1.26 -3.50 15.55
C SER A 492 -1.45 -2.23 14.73
N ALA A 493 -2.58 -2.10 14.03
CA ALA A 493 -2.90 -0.88 13.28
C ALA A 493 -3.09 0.33 14.22
N LEU A 494 -3.83 0.17 15.32
CA LEU A 494 -4.02 1.23 16.31
C LEU A 494 -2.68 1.69 16.91
N VAL A 495 -1.85 0.73 17.34
CA VAL A 495 -0.53 1.05 17.93
C VAL A 495 0.37 1.73 16.91
N ALA A 496 0.43 1.23 15.68
CA ALA A 496 1.19 1.85 14.60
C ALA A 496 0.76 3.30 14.36
N LEU A 497 -0.56 3.55 14.29
CA LEU A 497 -1.13 4.87 14.05
C LEU A 497 -0.74 5.85 15.16
N VAL A 498 -0.97 5.47 16.43
CA VAL A 498 -0.66 6.31 17.60
C VAL A 498 0.84 6.57 17.71
N VAL A 499 1.67 5.53 17.61
CA VAL A 499 3.14 5.66 17.72
C VAL A 499 3.68 6.53 16.60
N SER A 500 3.22 6.31 15.36
CA SER A 500 3.72 7.08 14.22
C SER A 500 3.29 8.54 14.27
N MET A 501 2.06 8.85 14.67
CA MET A 501 1.60 10.24 14.84
C MET A 501 2.34 10.94 15.99
N ALA A 502 2.46 10.28 17.15
CA ALA A 502 3.18 10.83 18.29
C ALA A 502 4.66 11.09 17.95
N PHE A 503 5.30 10.16 17.24
CA PHE A 503 6.69 10.32 16.82
C PHE A 503 6.87 11.38 15.74
N ALA A 504 5.93 11.50 14.79
CA ALA A 504 5.92 12.59 13.80
C ALA A 504 5.81 13.97 14.46
N LEU A 505 4.93 14.11 15.45
CA LEU A 505 4.82 15.34 16.24
C LEU A 505 6.09 15.61 17.05
N TYR A 506 6.60 14.61 17.76
CA TYR A 506 7.84 14.71 18.53
C TYR A 506 8.98 15.22 17.64
N MET A 507 9.22 14.58 16.49
CA MET A 507 10.24 15.04 15.57
C MET A 507 9.96 16.45 15.06
N GLY A 508 8.69 16.84 14.88
CA GLY A 508 8.33 18.14 14.29
C GLY A 508 8.71 19.27 15.23
N TYR A 509 8.35 19.11 16.51
CA TYR A 509 8.77 20.03 17.55
C TYR A 509 10.27 19.96 17.83
N SER A 510 10.93 18.80 17.74
CA SER A 510 12.37 18.69 18.03
C SER A 510 13.27 19.23 16.92
N PHE A 511 12.92 19.02 15.65
CA PHE A 511 13.79 19.33 14.51
C PHE A 511 13.22 20.41 13.56
N GLY A 512 11.96 20.80 13.76
CA GLY A 512 11.20 21.66 12.85
C GLY A 512 10.72 20.89 11.62
N ALA A 513 9.41 20.67 11.48
CA ALA A 513 8.86 19.95 10.34
C ALA A 513 9.16 20.60 8.97
N TYR A 514 9.48 21.90 8.94
CA TYR A 514 9.91 22.59 7.72
C TYR A 514 11.26 22.05 7.20
N ASN A 515 12.13 21.57 8.10
CA ASN A 515 13.47 21.09 7.76
C ASN A 515 13.49 19.64 7.22
N TYR A 516 12.39 18.91 7.35
CA TYR A 516 12.29 17.55 6.82
C TYR A 516 12.52 17.48 5.31
N GLY A 517 12.15 18.55 4.61
CA GLY A 517 12.15 18.60 3.16
C GLY A 517 11.20 17.55 2.54
N GLY A 518 11.42 17.29 1.25
CA GLY A 518 10.64 16.32 0.49
C GLY A 518 9.18 16.73 0.25
N TRP A 519 8.40 15.79 -0.26
CA TRP A 519 7.04 16.05 -0.74
C TRP A 519 6.03 16.26 0.41
N ILE A 520 6.07 15.44 1.47
CA ILE A 520 4.99 15.28 2.45
C ILE A 520 4.71 16.58 3.24
N PHE A 521 5.71 17.16 3.88
CA PHE A 521 5.56 18.37 4.71
C PHE A 521 5.81 19.68 3.93
N GLY A 522 6.25 19.57 2.66
CA GLY A 522 6.39 20.69 1.73
C GLY A 522 5.16 20.86 0.84
N THR A 523 5.36 20.82 -0.49
CA THR A 523 4.29 21.05 -1.47
C THR A 523 3.12 20.06 -1.35
N GLY A 524 3.38 18.81 -0.97
CA GLY A 524 2.37 17.76 -0.86
C GLY A 524 1.29 18.06 0.20
N SER A 525 1.62 18.70 1.32
CA SER A 525 0.63 19.10 2.32
C SER A 525 -0.30 20.21 1.84
N GLN A 526 0.15 21.01 0.86
CA GLN A 526 -0.56 22.15 0.28
C GLN A 526 -1.43 21.76 -0.93
N VAL A 527 -0.97 20.77 -1.72
CA VAL A 527 -1.67 20.28 -2.92
C VAL A 527 -3.16 19.99 -2.71
N PRO A 528 -3.60 19.32 -1.63
CA PRO A 528 -5.02 19.03 -1.42
C PRO A 528 -5.91 20.27 -1.46
N TYR A 529 -5.45 21.39 -0.91
CA TYR A 529 -6.22 22.63 -0.87
C TYR A 529 -6.16 23.36 -2.21
N VAL A 530 -5.01 23.37 -2.88
CA VAL A 530 -4.89 23.93 -4.23
C VAL A 530 -5.80 23.18 -5.22
N GLU A 531 -5.82 21.84 -5.18
CA GLU A 531 -6.70 21.04 -6.02
C GLU A 531 -8.18 21.21 -5.66
N SER A 532 -8.50 21.39 -4.38
CA SER A 532 -9.87 21.65 -3.92
C SER A 532 -10.38 22.99 -4.46
N LEU A 533 -9.58 24.06 -4.37
CA LEU A 533 -9.94 25.38 -4.90
C LEU A 533 -10.21 25.34 -6.41
N ARG A 534 -9.42 24.59 -7.19
CA ARG A 534 -9.68 24.42 -8.63
C ARG A 534 -11.03 23.77 -8.93
N LYS A 535 -11.48 22.86 -8.06
CA LYS A 535 -12.74 22.11 -8.23
C LYS A 535 -13.96 22.95 -7.81
N ILE A 536 -13.77 23.92 -6.92
CA ILE A 536 -14.84 24.85 -6.48
C ILE A 536 -15.29 25.76 -7.62
N ASP A 537 -14.39 26.12 -8.53
CA ASP A 537 -14.69 26.97 -9.68
C ASP A 537 -15.43 26.25 -10.83
N LEU A 538 -15.72 24.95 -10.69
CA LEU A 538 -16.43 24.16 -11.71
C LEU A 538 -17.90 24.57 -11.82
N LYS A 539 -18.34 24.91 -13.04
CA LYS A 539 -19.73 25.31 -13.33
C LYS A 539 -20.65 24.15 -13.70
N ALA A 540 -20.10 22.98 -14.03
CA ALA A 540 -20.82 21.77 -14.36
C ALA A 540 -19.96 20.53 -14.06
N PRO A 541 -20.57 19.33 -13.94
CA PRO A 541 -19.83 18.08 -14.03
C PRO A 541 -18.95 18.01 -15.28
N ASP A 542 -17.79 17.38 -15.16
CA ASP A 542 -16.89 17.20 -16.30
C ASP A 542 -17.30 16.00 -17.15
N TRP A 543 -18.14 16.27 -18.14
CA TRP A 543 -18.64 15.26 -19.08
C TRP A 543 -17.55 14.63 -19.95
N THR A 544 -16.45 15.33 -20.21
CA THR A 544 -15.34 14.78 -21.02
C THR A 544 -14.64 13.67 -20.24
N ARG A 545 -14.30 13.96 -18.98
CA ARG A 545 -13.73 13.00 -18.04
C ARG A 545 -14.66 11.80 -17.80
N LEU A 546 -15.96 12.04 -17.62
CA LEU A 546 -16.96 10.99 -17.50
C LEU A 546 -17.09 10.13 -18.77
N GLY A 547 -16.94 10.72 -19.96
CA GLY A 547 -16.88 9.97 -21.22
C GLY A 547 -15.72 8.98 -21.27
N HIS A 548 -14.52 9.39 -20.83
CA HIS A 548 -13.37 8.50 -20.71
C HIS A 548 -13.61 7.38 -19.69
N LEU A 549 -14.23 7.69 -18.55
CA LEU A 549 -14.63 6.70 -17.54
C LEU A 549 -15.53 5.62 -18.14
N VAL A 550 -16.59 6.00 -18.83
CA VAL A 550 -17.53 5.06 -19.46
C VAL A 550 -16.83 4.25 -20.55
N SER A 551 -15.95 4.87 -21.35
CA SER A 551 -15.16 4.14 -22.36
C SER A 551 -14.27 3.07 -21.73
N GLY A 552 -13.66 3.37 -20.58
CA GLY A 552 -12.81 2.44 -19.84
C GLY A 552 -13.60 1.29 -19.24
N ALA A 553 -14.77 1.58 -18.66
CA ALA A 553 -15.68 0.56 -18.17
C ALA A 553 -16.16 -0.38 -19.30
N GLY A 554 -16.50 0.18 -20.46
CA GLY A 554 -16.91 -0.59 -21.64
C GLY A 554 -15.80 -1.49 -22.18
N ALA A 555 -14.59 -0.95 -22.35
CA ALA A 555 -13.42 -1.73 -22.80
C ALA A 555 -13.05 -2.83 -21.78
N MET A 556 -13.17 -2.58 -20.48
CA MET A 556 -12.98 -3.60 -19.47
C MET A 556 -14.05 -4.70 -19.52
N GLY A 557 -15.31 -4.33 -19.74
CA GLY A 557 -16.39 -5.28 -19.95
C GLY A 557 -16.14 -6.17 -21.17
N LEU A 558 -15.69 -5.57 -22.28
CA LEU A 558 -15.30 -6.30 -23.48
C LEU A 558 -14.14 -7.27 -23.23
N LEU A 559 -13.06 -6.81 -22.57
CA LEU A 559 -11.91 -7.66 -22.22
C LEU A 559 -12.31 -8.83 -21.33
N THR A 560 -13.18 -8.57 -20.35
CA THR A 560 -13.70 -9.60 -19.44
C THR A 560 -14.54 -10.62 -20.22
N PHE A 561 -15.43 -10.16 -21.10
CA PHE A 561 -16.23 -11.03 -21.96
C PHE A 561 -15.36 -11.88 -22.90
N MET A 562 -14.36 -11.28 -23.57
CA MET A 562 -13.43 -12.00 -24.43
C MET A 562 -12.71 -13.12 -23.67
N ARG A 563 -12.24 -12.84 -22.45
CA ARG A 563 -11.54 -13.84 -21.63
C ARG A 563 -12.41 -15.00 -21.21
N TYR A 564 -13.67 -14.77 -20.86
CA TYR A 564 -14.60 -15.85 -20.52
C TYR A 564 -15.10 -16.61 -21.75
N ARG A 565 -15.18 -15.96 -22.92
CA ARG A 565 -15.71 -16.57 -24.14
C ARG A 565 -14.66 -17.34 -24.94
N PHE A 566 -13.40 -16.90 -24.91
CA PHE A 566 -12.29 -17.45 -25.69
C PHE A 566 -11.15 -17.91 -24.78
N SER A 567 -10.96 -19.23 -24.68
CA SER A 567 -9.92 -19.85 -23.84
C SER A 567 -8.49 -19.53 -24.28
N TRP A 568 -8.28 -19.15 -25.55
CA TRP A 568 -6.97 -18.77 -26.10
C TRP A 568 -6.63 -17.29 -25.88
N TRP A 569 -7.55 -16.49 -25.33
CA TRP A 569 -7.35 -15.05 -25.19
C TRP A 569 -6.23 -14.75 -24.18
N PRO A 570 -5.13 -14.09 -24.60
CA PRO A 570 -3.93 -13.96 -23.76
C PRO A 570 -4.00 -12.76 -22.80
N LEU A 571 -4.91 -11.81 -23.03
CA LEU A 571 -4.97 -10.57 -22.25
C LEU A 571 -5.83 -10.74 -21.00
N HIS A 572 -5.21 -10.46 -19.87
CA HIS A 572 -5.82 -10.44 -18.56
C HIS A 572 -6.45 -9.07 -18.27
N PRO A 573 -7.76 -9.01 -17.93
CA PRO A 573 -8.47 -7.76 -17.65
C PRO A 573 -7.80 -6.86 -16.60
N ILE A 574 -7.16 -7.46 -15.59
CA ILE A 574 -6.43 -6.75 -14.52
C ILE A 574 -5.33 -5.78 -14.98
N GLY A 575 -4.75 -5.98 -16.17
CA GLY A 575 -3.69 -5.11 -16.66
C GLY A 575 -4.21 -3.73 -17.08
N MET A 576 -5.48 -3.64 -17.49
CA MET A 576 -6.05 -2.41 -18.03
C MET A 576 -6.15 -1.27 -16.99
N PRO A 577 -6.64 -1.48 -15.75
CA PRO A 577 -6.65 -0.43 -14.74
C PRO A 577 -5.26 0.01 -14.26
N VAL A 578 -4.23 -0.81 -14.49
CA VAL A 578 -2.88 -0.59 -13.98
C VAL A 578 -2.14 0.46 -14.82
N GLY A 579 -2.10 0.29 -16.15
CA GLY A 579 -1.63 1.25 -17.17
C GLY A 579 -0.40 2.13 -16.84
N ILE A 580 -0.16 3.17 -17.65
CA ILE A 580 0.85 4.21 -17.36
C ILE A 580 0.34 5.29 -16.39
N CYS A 581 -0.92 5.20 -15.95
CA CYS A 581 -1.58 6.21 -15.12
C CYS A 581 -1.07 6.31 -13.68
N SER A 582 -0.11 5.46 -13.28
CA SER A 582 0.51 5.51 -11.95
C SER A 582 2.03 5.65 -12.04
N TYR A 583 2.60 6.54 -11.22
CA TYR A 583 4.05 6.79 -11.16
C TYR A 583 4.87 5.50 -10.96
N PRO A 584 4.49 4.57 -10.05
CA PRO A 584 5.20 3.30 -9.93
C PRO A 584 5.31 2.52 -11.24
N MET A 585 4.23 2.45 -12.03
CA MET A 585 4.23 1.68 -13.27
C MET A 585 5.23 2.21 -14.30
N THR A 586 5.49 3.52 -14.33
CA THR A 586 6.53 4.09 -15.23
C THR A 586 7.95 3.66 -14.89
N ILE A 587 8.21 3.23 -13.65
CA ILE A 587 9.53 2.83 -13.17
C ILE A 587 9.69 1.31 -13.23
N ILE A 588 8.63 0.57 -12.91
CA ILE A 588 8.72 -0.88 -12.68
C ILE A 588 8.38 -1.72 -13.92
N VAL A 589 7.80 -1.12 -14.96
CA VAL A 589 7.32 -1.84 -16.16
C VAL A 589 8.42 -2.67 -16.82
N PHE A 590 9.64 -2.15 -16.91
CA PHE A 590 10.74 -2.86 -17.53
C PHE A 590 11.20 -4.07 -16.68
N SER A 591 11.20 -3.92 -15.35
CA SER A 591 11.46 -5.03 -14.42
C SER A 591 10.41 -6.15 -14.54
N ILE A 592 9.13 -5.78 -14.71
CA ILE A 592 8.03 -6.72 -14.96
C ILE A 592 8.27 -7.45 -16.27
N PHE A 593 8.62 -6.73 -17.34
CA PHE A 593 8.91 -7.30 -18.66
C PHE A 593 10.09 -8.29 -18.60
N VAL A 594 11.20 -7.94 -17.96
CA VAL A 594 12.38 -8.81 -17.81
C VAL A 594 12.01 -10.09 -17.06
N SER A 595 11.25 -9.99 -15.97
CA SER A 595 10.80 -11.16 -15.20
C SER A 595 9.84 -12.04 -16.00
N TRP A 596 8.89 -11.42 -16.70
CA TRP A 596 7.96 -12.13 -17.60
C TRP A 596 8.73 -12.90 -18.69
N LEU A 597 9.70 -12.25 -19.33
CA LEU A 597 10.52 -12.86 -20.39
C LEU A 597 11.33 -14.04 -19.84
N ALA A 598 11.96 -13.87 -18.68
CA ALA A 598 12.70 -14.94 -18.01
C ALA A 598 11.80 -16.12 -17.63
N LYS A 599 10.63 -15.84 -17.03
CA LYS A 599 9.66 -16.88 -16.67
C LYS A 599 9.12 -17.61 -17.89
N TRP A 600 8.80 -16.87 -18.96
CA TRP A 600 8.32 -17.44 -20.21
C TRP A 600 9.36 -18.38 -20.82
N ALA A 601 10.64 -17.97 -20.85
CA ALA A 601 11.74 -18.80 -21.34
C ALA A 601 11.96 -20.06 -20.48
N ILE A 602 11.89 -19.93 -19.14
CA ILE A 602 12.00 -21.06 -18.19
C ILE A 602 10.86 -22.05 -18.41
N MET A 603 9.62 -21.56 -18.48
CA MET A 603 8.43 -22.39 -18.66
C MET A 603 8.44 -23.10 -20.02
N ARG A 604 8.94 -22.43 -21.08
CA ARG A 604 8.99 -23.00 -22.43
C ARG A 604 10.12 -24.03 -22.61
N SER A 605 11.22 -23.89 -21.89
CA SER A 605 12.37 -24.80 -21.99
C SER A 605 12.27 -26.02 -21.08
N GLY A 606 11.80 -25.85 -19.84
CA GLY A 606 11.83 -26.92 -18.83
C GLY A 606 10.54 -27.11 -18.03
N GLY A 607 9.45 -26.44 -18.44
CA GLY A 607 8.14 -26.57 -17.81
C GLY A 607 8.14 -26.27 -16.31
N ILE A 608 7.23 -26.94 -15.59
CA ILE A 608 7.04 -26.72 -14.14
C ILE A 608 8.25 -27.20 -13.32
N GLY A 609 9.00 -28.19 -13.80
CA GLY A 609 10.17 -28.72 -13.10
C GLY A 609 11.30 -27.70 -13.01
N LEU A 610 11.61 -27.03 -14.13
CA LEU A 610 12.60 -25.96 -14.14
C LEU A 610 12.10 -24.74 -13.38
N TYR A 611 10.79 -24.45 -13.43
CA TYR A 611 10.18 -23.39 -12.64
C TYR A 611 10.49 -23.54 -11.14
N HIS A 612 10.26 -24.73 -10.56
CA HIS A 612 10.55 -25.00 -9.16
C HIS A 612 12.05 -24.96 -8.82
N ARG A 613 12.91 -25.41 -9.74
CA ARG A 613 14.37 -25.34 -9.56
C ARG A 613 14.91 -23.91 -9.60
N ALA A 614 14.28 -23.03 -10.36
CA ALA A 614 14.67 -21.62 -10.46
C ALA A 614 14.06 -20.74 -9.33
N GLN A 615 13.00 -21.18 -8.64
CA GLN A 615 12.40 -20.42 -7.52
C GLN A 615 13.40 -19.89 -6.49
N PRO A 616 14.39 -20.67 -5.99
CA PRO A 616 15.36 -20.17 -5.02
C PRO A 616 16.18 -18.98 -5.53
N PHE A 617 16.49 -18.91 -6.83
CA PHE A 617 17.23 -17.79 -7.43
C PHE A 617 16.43 -16.49 -7.31
N PHE A 618 15.15 -16.49 -7.67
CA PHE A 618 14.30 -15.29 -7.58
C PHE A 618 14.02 -14.87 -6.13
N ILE A 619 13.96 -15.82 -5.18
CA ILE A 619 13.95 -15.52 -3.74
C ILE A 619 15.26 -14.87 -3.30
N GLY A 620 16.39 -15.36 -3.83
CA GLY A 620 17.69 -14.76 -3.67
C GLY A 620 17.70 -13.30 -4.11
N LEU A 621 17.17 -12.99 -5.30
CA LEU A 621 17.10 -11.60 -5.80
C LEU A 621 16.38 -10.67 -4.82
N ILE A 622 15.24 -11.13 -4.27
CA ILE A 622 14.44 -10.35 -3.31
C ILE A 622 15.22 -10.11 -2.02
N LEU A 623 15.72 -11.19 -1.40
CA LEU A 623 16.40 -11.11 -0.11
C LEU A 623 17.75 -10.39 -0.22
N GLY A 624 18.50 -10.59 -1.29
CA GLY A 624 19.76 -9.91 -1.55
C GLY A 624 19.58 -8.41 -1.68
N TYR A 625 18.59 -7.98 -2.45
CA TYR A 625 18.27 -6.56 -2.63
C TYR A 625 17.83 -5.89 -1.32
N PHE A 626 16.85 -6.46 -0.60
CA PHE A 626 16.38 -5.89 0.66
C PHE A 626 17.44 -5.93 1.78
N THR A 627 18.24 -6.99 1.86
CA THR A 627 19.33 -7.06 2.84
C THR A 627 20.37 -5.99 2.58
N ALA A 628 20.75 -5.79 1.32
CA ALA A 628 21.72 -4.77 0.98
C ALA A 628 21.24 -3.35 1.28
N ILE A 629 19.98 -3.03 0.99
CA ILE A 629 19.40 -1.72 1.36
C ILE A 629 19.30 -1.57 2.88
N GLY A 630 18.91 -2.63 3.60
CA GLY A 630 18.87 -2.62 5.06
C GLY A 630 20.24 -2.34 5.69
N LEU A 631 21.31 -2.93 5.14
CA LEU A 631 22.69 -2.65 5.55
C LEU A 631 23.13 -1.22 5.17
N SER A 632 22.79 -0.76 3.96
CA SER A 632 23.06 0.63 3.56
C SER A 632 22.42 1.63 4.51
N PHE A 633 21.21 1.36 5.01
CA PHE A 633 20.58 2.20 6.02
C PHE A 633 21.35 2.20 7.34
N CYS A 634 21.80 1.03 7.83
CA CYS A 634 22.62 0.97 9.04
C CYS A 634 23.93 1.76 8.87
N ILE A 635 24.47 1.76 7.65
CA ILE A 635 25.66 2.54 7.30
C ILE A 635 25.36 4.05 7.32
N ASP A 636 24.27 4.49 6.70
CA ASP A 636 23.85 5.90 6.75
C ASP A 636 23.64 6.37 8.20
N MET A 637 23.04 5.52 9.04
CA MET A 637 22.78 5.85 10.45
C MET A 637 24.07 6.05 11.26
N ILE A 638 25.13 5.28 10.99
CA ILE A 638 26.38 5.33 11.76
C ILE A 638 27.34 6.38 11.20
N TRP A 639 27.47 6.47 9.88
CA TRP A 639 28.52 7.28 9.22
C TRP A 639 28.00 8.55 8.52
N PHE A 640 26.72 8.62 8.15
CA PHE A 640 26.15 9.75 7.39
C PHE A 640 24.85 10.32 8.01
N PRO A 641 24.82 10.64 9.32
CA PRO A 641 23.61 11.16 9.95
C PRO A 641 23.19 12.50 9.32
N GLY A 642 21.96 12.57 8.80
CA GLY A 642 21.41 13.75 8.12
C GLY A 642 21.83 13.91 6.65
N GLN A 643 22.70 13.03 6.14
CA GLN A 643 23.20 13.02 4.76
C GLN A 643 23.07 11.61 4.14
N GLY A 644 22.01 10.89 4.50
CA GLY A 644 21.78 9.53 4.04
C GLY A 644 21.59 9.42 2.52
N HIS A 645 21.74 8.19 2.02
CA HIS A 645 21.75 7.89 0.60
C HIS A 645 20.51 7.04 0.23
N PRO A 646 19.48 7.64 -0.38
CA PRO A 646 18.24 6.93 -0.64
C PRO A 646 18.35 5.99 -1.85
N LEU A 647 18.33 4.69 -1.59
CA LEU A 647 18.41 3.62 -2.58
C LEU A 647 17.06 3.00 -2.94
N TYR A 648 16.05 3.16 -2.07
CA TYR A 648 14.74 2.53 -2.19
C TYR A 648 13.61 3.53 -1.88
N GLY A 649 12.59 3.58 -2.75
CA GLY A 649 11.39 4.40 -2.57
C GLY A 649 11.38 5.79 -3.23
N ASN A 650 12.39 6.12 -4.04
CA ASN A 650 12.43 7.35 -4.84
C ASN A 650 11.87 7.16 -6.26
#